data_AF-A0ABD2NZW3-F1
#
_entry.id   AF-A0ABD2NZW3-F1
#
_cell.length_a   1.000
_cell.length_b   1.000
_cell.length_c   1.000
_cell.angle_alpha   90.00
_cell.angle_beta   90.00
_cell.angle_gamma   90.00
#
_symmetry.space_group_name_H-M   'P 1'
#
loop_
_entity.id
_entity.type
_entity.pdbx_description
1 polymer ?
#
loop_
_entity_poly.entity_id
_entity_poly.type
_entity_poly.pdbx_seq_one_letter_code
_entity_poly.pdbx_strand_id
1 'polypeptide(L)'
;MLSEMQPFTAFMNVENTRSYIDDLYSSDPDRCLASIVCIKNSVIGSNRQKESVIAQGIVPRLMQLLKDTNVKINVRIEAAVTLGSLAKGTDDHIELLLKSGTIQLLLDLLDEEEPKLVDACLCCLRTLAQQDTSSLNKYTVKRLQKILSFAGPSESVQRQACIATIIGSACKTLTEQNNLCQVGAPSTLASLLSVQSTTVRIPVLSCLAAMCYNNPSVASEITNTEYKDNKVPNHLATLICRYRPIEMQLEAARCLTNLHRAGAIAANDPIITFRTLPCLVRLCQIDNLEQHRASAADTLAYLTEVDSDLQKIAAISNQLVSALVDLLNCQSVAARQAAFRTFASLGANDEDIRKRIIDTKCLMEKVMEGLEDPNKEINLAAVRCLHSLSRSVQQLRTTFQDHSVWRPLMTILLGSPSTELLTAASSALCNLLLEFSPAKEPMVQQGVVNLLAKLTSKPEPSLRLNGVWALMNLAFQAEQRVKSQILNSLGTDQIFRLLADPDTRVLMKTLGLIRNLVSPRPHTDTMMALHGVQIMQGVVLVLEGPHAPEIKEQALCILGNIADGERARDHIMSNEDVLKKLIDYMTHPALCLQETSVFCINNLARKGEPGAMERQNRLKEMGVVNILQTLMSTSNSQTLYSRVKTAHSQFLNDV
;
A
#
# COMPACT_ATOMS: atom_id res chain seq x y z
N MET A 1 14.64 -11.26 69.05
CA MET A 1 15.10 -10.06 68.34
C MET A 1 14.52 -10.09 66.94
N LEU A 2 13.34 -9.49 66.77
CA LEU A 2 12.68 -9.30 65.48
C LEU A 2 12.76 -7.79 65.22
N SER A 3 13.48 -7.38 64.18
CA SER A 3 13.61 -5.98 63.78
C SER A 3 12.36 -5.56 63.01
N GLU A 4 11.77 -4.46 63.45
CA GLU A 4 10.53 -3.87 62.96
C GLU A 4 10.60 -3.50 61.47
N MET A 5 9.63 -4.02 60.70
CA MET A 5 9.22 -3.47 59.41
C MET A 5 8.50 -2.14 59.65
N GLN A 6 8.96 -1.06 59.00
CA GLN A 6 8.21 0.19 58.91
C GLN A 6 6.92 0.00 58.10
N PRO A 7 5.80 0.63 58.50
CA PRO A 7 4.54 0.46 57.81
C PRO A 7 4.47 1.31 56.52
N PHE A 8 4.00 0.68 55.45
CA PHE A 8 3.54 1.28 54.21
C PHE A 8 2.48 2.36 54.52
N THR A 9 2.76 3.63 54.24
CA THR A 9 1.76 4.70 54.31
C THR A 9 1.02 4.80 52.98
N ALA A 10 -0.20 4.28 52.97
CA ALA A 10 -1.10 4.31 51.83
C ALA A 10 -1.94 5.61 51.82
N PHE A 11 -2.07 6.21 50.62
CA PHE A 11 -3.01 7.26 50.22
C PHE A 11 -3.01 8.58 51.00
N MET A 12 -2.09 9.49 50.67
CA MET A 12 -2.31 10.93 50.91
C MET A 12 -3.18 11.51 49.79
N ASN A 13 -4.34 12.06 50.17
CA ASN A 13 -5.16 12.92 49.32
C ASN A 13 -4.40 14.22 49.01
N VAL A 14 -4.04 14.43 47.75
CA VAL A 14 -3.34 15.63 47.22
C VAL A 14 -4.12 16.93 47.42
N GLU A 15 -5.40 16.85 47.78
CA GLU A 15 -6.26 18.02 48.01
C GLU A 15 -5.92 18.83 49.29
N ASN A 16 -5.04 18.34 50.19
CA ASN A 16 -4.83 18.96 51.52
C ASN A 16 -3.42 19.46 51.88
N THR A 17 -2.47 19.65 50.97
CA THR A 17 -1.14 20.20 51.36
C THR A 17 -0.58 21.21 50.35
N ARG A 18 -0.87 22.50 50.53
CA ARG A 18 -0.06 23.58 49.91
C ARG A 18 1.43 23.49 50.28
N SER A 19 1.77 22.80 51.37
CA SER A 19 3.14 22.75 51.91
C SER A 19 4.16 22.13 50.95
N TYR A 20 3.81 21.10 50.16
CA TYR A 20 4.80 20.52 49.24
C TYR A 20 5.09 21.47 48.07
N ILE A 21 4.12 22.26 47.61
CA ILE A 21 4.36 23.25 46.55
C ILE A 21 5.29 24.33 47.09
N ASP A 22 5.03 24.83 48.30
CA ASP A 22 5.89 25.84 48.95
C ASP A 22 7.31 25.30 49.15
N ASP A 23 7.45 24.05 49.60
CA ASP A 23 8.75 23.39 49.78
C ASP A 23 9.50 23.12 48.46
N LEU A 24 8.81 23.03 47.32
CA LEU A 24 9.42 22.90 45.98
C LEU A 24 10.17 24.18 45.55
N TYR A 25 9.79 25.32 46.11
CA TYR A 25 10.44 26.61 45.90
C TYR A 25 11.39 27.00 47.04
N SER A 26 11.52 26.15 48.07
CA SER A 26 12.44 26.36 49.18
C SER A 26 13.90 26.45 48.71
N SER A 27 14.67 27.32 49.35
CA SER A 27 16.12 27.39 49.19
C SER A 27 16.86 26.26 49.89
N ASP A 28 16.19 25.54 50.80
CA ASP A 28 16.72 24.33 51.45
C ASP A 28 16.60 23.13 50.51
N PRO A 29 17.73 22.59 50.00
CA PRO A 29 17.71 21.50 49.04
C PRO A 29 17.07 20.21 49.57
N ASP A 30 17.12 19.97 50.89
CA ASP A 30 16.59 18.75 51.48
C ASP A 30 15.06 18.81 51.59
N ARG A 31 14.50 20.00 51.86
CA ARG A 31 13.05 20.24 51.75
C ARG A 31 12.56 20.15 50.31
N CYS A 32 13.29 20.76 49.38
CA CYS A 32 12.97 20.67 47.96
C CYS A 32 12.99 19.21 47.48
N LEU A 33 13.99 18.42 47.88
CA LEU A 33 14.09 17.01 47.54
C LEU A 33 12.91 16.21 48.12
N ALA A 34 12.59 16.41 49.40
CA ALA A 34 11.47 15.73 50.05
C ALA A 34 10.13 16.04 49.35
N SER A 35 9.93 17.31 48.93
CA SER A 35 8.77 17.72 48.16
C SER A 35 8.67 17.00 46.81
N ILE A 36 9.75 16.96 46.02
CA ILE A 36 9.75 16.26 44.71
C ILE A 36 9.44 14.77 44.88
N VAL A 37 10.02 14.13 45.89
CA VAL A 37 9.75 12.71 46.19
C VAL A 37 8.29 12.51 46.56
N CYS A 38 7.69 13.41 47.35
CA CYS A 38 6.27 13.39 47.67
C CYS A 38 5.40 13.50 46.40
N ILE A 39 5.71 14.47 45.54
CA ILE A 39 5.01 14.66 44.25
C ILE A 39 5.10 13.40 43.40
N LYS A 40 6.31 12.86 43.18
CA LYS A 40 6.53 11.61 42.44
C LYS A 40 5.64 10.48 42.96
N ASN A 41 5.67 10.23 44.26
CA ASN A 41 4.91 9.14 44.87
C ASN A 41 3.40 9.34 44.73
N SER A 42 2.92 10.59 44.73
CA SER A 42 1.50 10.91 44.56
C SER A 42 0.97 10.65 43.13
N VAL A 43 1.83 10.78 42.11
CA VAL A 43 1.42 10.65 40.70
C VAL A 43 1.54 9.25 40.14
N ILE A 44 2.29 8.36 40.80
CA ILE A 44 2.44 6.96 40.39
C ILE A 44 1.07 6.27 40.40
N GLY A 45 0.71 5.64 39.27
CA GLY A 45 -0.54 4.87 39.15
C GLY A 45 -1.84 5.68 39.06
N SER A 46 -1.83 7.01 39.23
CA SER A 46 -3.05 7.84 39.18
C SER A 46 -2.98 8.91 38.10
N ASN A 47 -3.87 8.86 37.11
CA ASN A 47 -3.96 9.90 36.08
C ASN A 47 -4.56 11.20 36.62
N ARG A 48 -5.53 11.12 37.54
CA ARG A 48 -6.10 12.30 38.22
C ARG A 48 -5.03 13.12 38.95
N GLN A 49 -4.08 12.47 39.62
CA GLN A 49 -3.00 13.17 40.32
C GLN A 49 -1.97 13.75 39.37
N LYS A 50 -1.63 13.04 38.27
CA LYS A 50 -0.79 13.61 37.21
C LYS A 50 -1.41 14.90 36.66
N GLU A 51 -2.71 14.88 36.37
CA GLU A 51 -3.44 16.02 35.84
C GLU A 51 -3.42 17.20 36.81
N SER A 52 -3.71 16.96 38.09
CA SER A 52 -3.65 17.97 39.14
C SER A 52 -2.26 18.61 39.26
N VAL A 53 -1.20 17.81 39.28
CA VAL A 53 0.19 18.29 39.35
C VAL A 53 0.58 19.12 38.12
N ILE A 54 0.17 18.68 36.92
CA ILE A 54 0.42 19.42 35.67
C ILE A 54 -0.34 20.75 35.67
N ALA A 55 -1.61 20.75 36.04
CA ALA A 55 -2.46 21.96 36.10
C ALA A 55 -1.96 23.00 37.11
N GLN A 56 -1.28 22.57 38.18
CA GLN A 56 -0.65 23.44 39.17
C GLN A 56 0.64 24.11 38.68
N GLY A 57 1.09 23.86 37.43
CA GLY A 57 2.29 24.49 36.88
C GLY A 57 3.60 23.93 37.47
N ILE A 58 3.57 22.71 38.01
CA ILE A 58 4.75 22.06 38.61
C ILE A 58 5.79 21.66 37.54
N VAL A 59 5.35 21.33 36.32
CA VAL A 59 6.24 20.91 35.21
C VAL A 59 7.34 21.94 34.91
N PRO A 60 7.04 23.24 34.65
CA PRO A 60 8.07 24.27 34.48
C PRO A 60 9.10 24.33 35.61
N ARG A 61 8.65 24.17 36.87
CA ARG A 61 9.54 24.20 38.04
C ARG A 61 10.46 22.98 38.09
N LEU A 62 9.96 21.79 37.81
CA LEU A 62 10.78 20.57 37.71
C LEU A 62 11.83 20.72 36.60
N MET A 63 11.46 21.29 35.45
CA MET A 63 12.39 21.57 34.36
C MET A 63 13.46 22.60 34.75
N GLN A 64 13.09 23.65 35.48
CA GLN A 64 14.05 24.64 35.99
C GLN A 64 15.05 23.99 36.95
N LEU A 65 14.58 23.21 37.93
CA LEU A 65 15.43 22.51 38.89
C LEU A 65 16.36 21.51 38.21
N LEU A 66 15.88 20.82 37.18
CA LEU A 66 16.65 19.87 36.41
C LEU A 66 17.80 20.54 35.63
N LYS A 67 17.57 21.75 35.10
CA LYS A 67 18.55 22.54 34.33
C LYS A 67 19.60 23.23 35.21
N ASP A 68 19.27 23.55 36.46
CA ASP A 68 20.15 24.32 37.35
C ASP A 68 21.29 23.45 37.91
N THR A 69 22.51 23.70 37.43
CA THR A 69 23.72 22.98 37.85
C THR A 69 24.16 23.31 39.28
N ASN A 70 23.62 24.37 39.90
CA ASN A 70 23.93 24.75 41.27
C ASN A 70 23.13 23.96 42.32
N VAL A 71 22.05 23.30 41.89
CA VAL A 71 21.18 22.53 42.76
C VAL A 71 21.79 21.14 43.03
N LYS A 72 21.58 20.60 44.25
CA LYS A 72 22.05 19.25 44.63
C LYS A 72 21.64 18.22 43.56
N ILE A 73 22.58 17.35 43.18
CA ILE A 73 22.37 16.37 42.11
C ILE A 73 21.15 15.45 42.34
N ASN A 74 20.86 15.09 43.59
CA ASN A 74 19.69 14.28 43.94
C ASN A 74 18.35 14.96 43.60
N VAL A 75 18.28 16.29 43.72
CA VAL A 75 17.09 17.07 43.33
C VAL A 75 16.92 17.04 41.81
N ARG A 76 18.02 17.20 41.05
CA ARG A 76 18.00 17.10 39.57
C ARG A 76 17.55 15.70 39.13
N ILE A 77 18.13 14.65 39.72
CA ILE A 77 17.75 13.25 39.44
C ILE A 77 16.26 13.03 39.70
N GLU A 78 15.76 13.40 40.88
CA GLU A 78 14.35 13.19 41.20
C GLU A 78 13.40 14.07 40.38
N ALA A 79 13.83 15.26 39.94
CA ALA A 79 13.07 16.06 39.00
C ALA A 79 12.88 15.32 37.66
N ALA A 80 13.95 14.73 37.10
CA ALA A 80 13.86 13.92 35.88
C ALA A 80 12.98 12.67 36.06
N VAL A 81 13.10 11.96 37.19
CA VAL A 81 12.26 10.79 37.49
C VAL A 81 10.78 11.18 37.64
N THR A 82 10.50 12.33 38.25
CA THR A 82 9.14 12.86 38.41
C THR A 82 8.53 13.20 37.06
N LEU A 83 9.27 13.89 36.18
CA LEU A 83 8.85 14.13 34.79
C LEU A 83 8.57 12.81 34.04
N GLY A 84 9.41 11.80 34.22
CA GLY A 84 9.20 10.46 33.65
C GLY A 84 7.94 9.76 34.18
N SER A 85 7.52 10.07 35.41
CA SER A 85 6.30 9.51 36.01
C SER A 85 5.05 10.23 35.50
N LEU A 86 5.14 11.55 35.28
CA LEU A 86 4.11 12.35 34.61
C LEU A 86 3.92 11.92 33.15
N ALA A 87 5.01 11.56 32.45
CA ALA A 87 4.98 11.07 31.07
C ALA A 87 4.25 9.72 30.88
N LYS A 88 3.97 8.98 31.96
CA LYS A 88 3.15 7.75 31.93
C LYS A 88 1.65 8.06 32.12
N GLY A 89 1.21 9.22 31.64
CA GLY A 89 -0.14 9.74 31.77
C GLY A 89 -1.02 9.47 30.55
N THR A 90 -2.07 10.26 30.38
CA THR A 90 -2.89 10.31 29.16
C THR A 90 -2.14 11.04 28.05
N ASP A 91 -2.67 10.97 26.83
CA ASP A 91 -2.11 11.67 25.66
C ASP A 91 -2.02 13.19 25.90
N ASP A 92 -3.01 13.78 26.58
CA ASP A 92 -3.01 15.21 26.94
C ASP A 92 -1.84 15.58 27.87
N HIS A 93 -1.53 14.73 28.86
CA HIS A 93 -0.39 14.95 29.74
C HIS A 93 0.93 14.93 28.96
N ILE A 94 1.05 13.98 28.03
CA ILE A 94 2.24 13.84 27.19
C ILE A 94 2.36 15.06 26.27
N GLU A 95 1.28 15.49 25.62
CA GLU A 95 1.28 16.66 24.74
C GLU A 95 1.72 17.94 25.49
N LEU A 96 1.25 18.14 26.73
CA LEU A 96 1.68 19.26 27.57
C LEU A 96 3.18 19.20 27.92
N LEU A 97 3.70 18.03 28.25
CA LEU A 97 5.13 17.82 28.50
C LEU A 97 5.95 18.08 27.22
N LEU A 98 5.47 17.64 26.06
CA LEU A 98 6.11 17.88 24.76
C LEU A 98 6.14 19.38 24.43
N LYS A 99 5.01 20.09 24.59
CA LYS A 99 4.90 21.55 24.39
C LYS A 99 5.79 22.35 25.32
N SER A 100 6.05 21.84 26.53
CA SER A 100 6.95 22.48 27.51
C SER A 100 8.43 22.41 27.12
N GLY A 101 8.80 21.68 26.05
CA GLY A 101 10.18 21.51 25.61
C GLY A 101 10.95 20.42 26.37
N THR A 102 10.25 19.50 27.03
CA THR A 102 10.86 18.47 27.89
C THR A 102 11.85 17.60 27.13
N ILE A 103 11.54 17.15 25.90
CA ILE A 103 12.47 16.33 25.10
C ILE A 103 13.79 17.06 24.84
N GLN A 104 13.72 18.34 24.46
CA GLN A 104 14.90 19.14 24.13
C GLN A 104 15.81 19.28 25.36
N LEU A 105 15.23 19.59 26.53
CA LEU A 105 15.96 19.67 27.79
C LEU A 105 16.62 18.33 28.15
N LEU A 106 15.89 17.21 28.04
CA LEU A 106 16.43 15.88 28.35
C LEU A 106 17.59 15.50 27.42
N LEU A 107 17.51 15.86 26.14
CA LEU A 107 18.59 15.63 25.17
C LEU A 107 19.84 16.45 25.48
N ASP A 108 19.66 17.71 25.89
CA ASP A 108 20.78 18.59 26.27
C ASP A 108 21.50 18.08 27.54
N LEU A 109 20.77 17.44 28.45
CA LEU A 109 21.32 16.86 29.68
C LEU A 109 22.04 15.52 29.50
N LEU A 110 22.02 14.94 28.28
CA LEU A 110 22.82 13.73 27.99
C LEU A 110 24.33 14.02 27.89
N ASP A 111 24.71 15.30 27.83
CA ASP A 111 26.11 15.75 27.85
C ASP A 111 26.67 15.90 29.28
N GLU A 112 25.85 15.71 30.32
CA GLU A 112 26.29 15.70 31.73
C GLU A 112 27.12 14.45 32.07
N GLU A 113 28.00 14.57 33.07
CA GLU A 113 28.90 13.49 33.50
C GLU A 113 28.26 12.54 34.52
N GLU A 114 27.21 12.97 35.24
CA GLU A 114 26.59 12.18 36.30
C GLU A 114 25.75 11.01 35.72
N PRO A 115 26.16 9.73 35.92
CA PRO A 115 25.50 8.60 35.28
C PRO A 115 24.05 8.40 35.72
N LYS A 116 23.73 8.67 37.00
CA LYS A 116 22.35 8.51 37.52
C LYS A 116 21.40 9.54 36.93
N LEU A 117 21.90 10.76 36.67
CA LEU A 117 21.11 11.80 36.03
C LEU A 117 20.82 11.44 34.56
N VAL A 118 21.84 10.96 33.85
CA VAL A 118 21.71 10.48 32.47
C VAL A 118 20.69 9.34 32.40
N ASP A 119 20.75 8.36 33.31
CA ASP A 119 19.78 7.25 33.36
C ASP A 119 18.35 7.73 33.59
N ALA A 120 18.14 8.67 34.52
CA ALA A 120 16.83 9.26 34.76
C ALA A 120 16.31 9.99 33.51
N CYS A 121 17.18 10.73 32.82
CA CYS A 121 16.84 11.43 31.59
C CYS A 121 16.47 10.45 30.46
N LEU A 122 17.25 9.39 30.24
CA LEU A 122 16.97 8.36 29.25
C LEU A 122 15.66 7.62 29.53
N CYS A 123 15.34 7.34 30.80
CA CYS A 123 14.08 6.69 31.16
C CYS A 123 12.86 7.59 30.89
N CYS A 124 12.97 8.88 31.18
CA CYS A 124 11.94 9.86 30.84
C CYS A 124 11.79 9.99 29.33
N LEU A 125 12.92 10.18 28.62
CA LEU A 125 12.97 10.32 27.16
C LEU A 125 12.38 9.11 26.44
N ARG A 126 12.68 7.89 26.88
CA ARG A 126 12.07 6.65 26.35
C ARG A 126 10.54 6.73 26.37
N THR A 127 9.97 7.13 27.50
CA THR A 127 8.52 7.16 27.70
C THR A 127 7.88 8.21 26.78
N LEU A 128 8.49 9.39 26.68
CA LEU A 128 8.03 10.45 25.79
C LEU A 128 8.19 10.07 24.31
N ALA A 129 9.31 9.44 23.93
CA ALA A 129 9.60 9.08 22.56
C ALA A 129 8.61 8.06 21.98
N GLN A 130 8.17 7.08 22.77
CA GLN A 130 7.19 6.07 22.34
C GLN A 130 5.82 6.68 21.99
N GLN A 131 5.48 7.81 22.58
CA GLN A 131 4.17 8.45 22.47
C GLN A 131 4.20 9.72 21.60
N ASP A 132 5.40 10.21 21.28
CA ASP A 132 5.57 11.38 20.43
C ASP A 132 5.23 11.04 18.98
N THR A 133 4.09 11.51 18.49
CA THR A 133 3.66 11.37 17.10
C THR A 133 4.24 12.46 16.18
N SER A 134 4.84 13.52 16.74
CA SER A 134 5.30 14.68 15.97
C SER A 134 6.66 14.42 15.28
N SER A 135 6.68 14.59 13.96
CA SER A 135 7.79 14.29 13.03
C SER A 135 8.79 15.43 12.84
N LEU A 136 8.99 16.28 13.86
CA LEU A 136 9.87 17.44 13.74
C LEU A 136 11.26 17.13 14.32
N ASN A 137 12.27 16.92 13.45
CA ASN A 137 13.73 17.12 13.59
C ASN A 137 14.40 17.21 14.99
N LYS A 138 13.93 16.49 16.02
CA LYS A 138 14.45 16.54 17.40
C LYS A 138 15.79 15.81 17.55
N TYR A 139 16.01 14.77 16.77
CA TYR A 139 17.14 13.86 16.85
C TYR A 139 18.12 14.12 15.69
N THR A 140 19.00 15.11 15.86
CA THR A 140 20.10 15.34 14.91
C THR A 140 21.07 14.14 14.90
N VAL A 141 21.82 13.96 13.81
CA VAL A 141 22.84 12.91 13.68
C VAL A 141 23.79 12.88 14.90
N LYS A 142 24.25 14.05 15.36
CA LYS A 142 25.10 14.18 16.56
C LYS A 142 24.42 13.65 17.82
N ARG A 143 23.14 13.95 18.02
CA ARG A 143 22.36 13.47 19.17
C ARG A 143 22.12 11.97 19.11
N LEU A 144 21.80 11.45 17.93
CA LEU A 144 21.65 10.01 17.72
C LEU A 144 22.95 9.27 18.04
N GLN A 145 24.09 9.78 17.57
CA GLN A 145 25.41 9.24 17.89
C GLN A 145 25.70 9.25 19.39
N LYS A 146 25.38 10.35 20.09
CA LYS A 146 25.52 10.45 21.55
C LYS A 146 24.61 9.45 22.28
N ILE A 147 23.34 9.35 21.89
CA ILE A 147 22.39 8.37 22.45
C ILE A 147 22.92 6.93 22.26
N LEU A 148 23.39 6.59 21.05
CA LEU A 148 23.97 5.28 20.75
C LEU A 148 25.22 4.94 21.55
N SER A 149 26.01 5.94 21.96
CA SER A 149 27.20 5.72 22.80
C SER A 149 26.86 5.10 24.17
N PHE A 150 25.62 5.24 24.63
CA PHE A 150 25.12 4.66 25.87
C PHE A 150 24.52 3.25 25.70
N ALA A 151 24.64 2.64 24.52
CA ALA A 151 24.06 1.33 24.20
C ALA A 151 25.11 0.22 24.05
N GLY A 152 26.28 0.37 24.69
CA GLY A 152 27.33 -0.64 24.66
C GLY A 152 26.90 -1.98 25.31
N PRO A 153 27.49 -3.12 24.94
CA PRO A 153 27.15 -4.42 25.50
C PRO A 153 27.47 -4.56 27.00
N SER A 154 28.36 -3.72 27.54
CA SER A 154 28.70 -3.63 28.97
C SER A 154 27.75 -2.76 29.79
N GLU A 155 26.86 -2.02 29.14
CA GLU A 155 25.92 -1.13 29.79
C GLU A 155 24.79 -1.88 30.50
N SER A 156 24.08 -1.21 31.40
CA SER A 156 22.96 -1.83 32.10
C SER A 156 21.86 -2.26 31.11
N VAL A 157 21.22 -3.39 31.39
CA VAL A 157 20.09 -3.93 30.60
C VAL A 157 19.00 -2.88 30.40
N GLN A 158 18.73 -2.08 31.44
CA GLN A 158 17.75 -1.00 31.38
C GLN A 158 18.18 0.11 30.42
N ARG A 159 19.45 0.52 30.45
CA ARG A 159 19.99 1.55 29.57
C ARG A 159 19.95 1.08 28.11
N GLN A 160 20.42 -0.13 27.83
CA GLN A 160 20.37 -0.74 26.49
C GLN A 160 18.94 -0.79 25.93
N ALA A 161 17.97 -1.25 26.74
CA ALA A 161 16.57 -1.29 26.36
C ALA A 161 16.01 0.13 26.10
N CYS A 162 16.32 1.09 26.97
CA CYS A 162 15.90 2.49 26.79
C CYS A 162 16.43 3.06 25.48
N ILE A 163 17.71 2.90 25.19
CA ILE A 163 18.30 3.43 23.96
C ILE A 163 17.65 2.82 22.73
N ALA A 164 17.53 1.49 22.66
CA ALA A 164 16.91 0.81 21.53
C ALA A 164 15.47 1.31 21.28
N THR A 165 14.69 1.53 22.33
CA THR A 165 13.34 2.10 22.22
C THR A 165 13.35 3.56 21.76
N ILE A 166 14.25 4.41 22.28
CA ILE A 166 14.34 5.82 21.90
C ILE A 166 14.67 5.94 20.41
N ILE A 167 15.72 5.26 19.95
CA ILE A 167 16.15 5.36 18.56
C ILE A 167 15.16 4.69 17.61
N GLY A 168 14.51 3.60 18.02
CA GLY A 168 13.44 2.98 17.25
C GLY A 168 12.23 3.90 17.09
N SER A 169 11.88 4.65 18.13
CA SER A 169 10.79 5.64 18.07
C SER A 169 11.15 6.87 17.22
N ALA A 170 12.44 7.18 17.09
CA ALA A 170 12.95 8.21 16.18
C ALA A 170 13.01 7.75 14.71
N CYS A 171 12.71 6.49 14.41
CA CYS A 171 12.85 5.88 13.10
C CYS A 171 11.49 5.75 12.39
N LYS A 172 11.01 6.82 11.74
CA LYS A 172 9.68 6.86 11.09
C LYS A 172 9.75 7.10 9.59
N THR A 173 10.81 7.73 9.11
CA THR A 173 10.99 8.15 7.71
C THR A 173 12.26 7.56 7.11
N LEU A 174 12.34 7.52 5.78
CA LEU A 174 13.54 7.07 5.07
C LEU A 174 14.80 7.87 5.48
N THR A 175 14.65 9.17 5.71
CA THR A 175 15.75 10.02 6.17
C THR A 175 16.24 9.64 7.57
N GLU A 176 15.33 9.40 8.50
CA GLU A 176 15.68 8.97 9.87
C GLU A 176 16.32 7.58 9.89
N GLN A 177 15.83 6.65 9.07
CA GLN A 177 16.44 5.33 8.88
C GLN A 177 17.89 5.45 8.39
N ASN A 178 18.12 6.30 7.39
CA ASN A 178 19.46 6.55 6.85
C ASN A 178 20.37 7.23 7.89
N ASN A 179 19.85 8.20 8.66
CA ASN A 179 20.60 8.85 9.72
C ASN A 179 21.05 7.85 10.80
N LEU A 180 20.15 6.94 11.23
CA LEU A 180 20.49 5.87 12.18
C LEU A 180 21.55 4.91 11.61
N CYS A 181 21.41 4.57 10.33
CA CYS A 181 22.40 3.77 9.62
C CYS A 181 23.78 4.44 9.63
N GLN A 182 23.84 5.74 9.32
CA GLN A 182 25.07 6.54 9.25
C GLN A 182 25.80 6.61 10.59
N VAL A 183 25.08 6.68 11.72
CA VAL A 183 25.70 6.74 13.06
C VAL A 183 26.12 5.37 13.61
N GLY A 184 26.03 4.29 12.81
CA GLY A 184 26.46 2.95 13.20
C GLY A 184 25.44 2.18 14.04
N ALA A 185 24.15 2.54 13.99
CA ALA A 185 23.11 1.82 14.72
C ALA A 185 23.03 0.31 14.37
N PRO A 186 23.19 -0.15 13.11
CA PRO A 186 23.15 -1.57 12.79
C PRO A 186 24.16 -2.40 13.59
N SER A 187 25.42 -1.95 13.66
CA SER A 187 26.49 -2.65 14.38
C SER A 187 26.23 -2.69 15.89
N THR A 188 25.81 -1.57 16.48
CA THR A 188 25.47 -1.51 17.91
C THR A 188 24.28 -2.43 18.22
N LEU A 189 23.21 -2.38 17.44
CA LEU A 189 22.03 -3.22 17.61
C LEU A 189 22.35 -4.71 17.41
N ALA A 190 23.21 -5.07 16.45
CA ALA A 190 23.68 -6.43 16.26
C ALA A 190 24.42 -6.96 17.51
N SER A 191 25.23 -6.12 18.16
CA SER A 191 25.87 -6.51 19.43
C SER A 191 24.86 -6.78 20.54
N LEU A 192 23.78 -5.98 20.61
CA LEU A 192 22.73 -6.11 21.62
C LEU A 192 21.83 -7.33 21.40
N LEU A 193 21.70 -7.85 20.17
CA LEU A 193 21.01 -9.13 19.91
C LEU A 193 21.67 -10.30 20.68
N SER A 194 22.97 -10.21 20.98
CA SER A 194 23.69 -11.25 21.74
C SER A 194 23.37 -11.25 23.24
N VAL A 195 22.81 -10.16 23.78
CA VAL A 195 22.45 -10.03 25.21
C VAL A 195 21.30 -10.97 25.54
N GLN A 196 21.46 -11.81 26.57
CA GLN A 196 20.47 -12.81 26.99
C GLN A 196 19.33 -12.21 27.83
N SER A 197 18.77 -11.09 27.38
CA SER A 197 17.62 -10.45 28.02
C SER A 197 16.53 -10.14 27.00
N THR A 198 15.30 -10.59 27.29
CA THR A 198 14.12 -10.29 26.47
C THR A 198 13.80 -8.79 26.48
N THR A 199 14.08 -8.11 27.61
CA THR A 199 13.86 -6.67 27.77
C THR A 199 14.74 -5.82 26.85
N VAL A 200 15.88 -6.35 26.40
CA VAL A 200 16.78 -5.69 25.44
C VAL A 200 16.47 -6.13 24.02
N ARG A 201 16.36 -7.44 23.81
CA ARG A 201 16.16 -8.01 22.46
C ARG A 201 14.88 -7.52 21.79
N ILE A 202 13.75 -7.44 22.50
CA ILE A 202 12.49 -7.03 21.87
C ILE A 202 12.55 -5.59 21.35
N PRO A 203 12.97 -4.57 22.14
CA PRO A 203 13.21 -3.23 21.62
C PRO A 203 14.22 -3.16 20.48
N VAL A 204 15.30 -3.94 20.54
CA VAL A 204 16.32 -4.00 19.48
C VAL A 204 15.72 -4.53 18.18
N LEU A 205 14.94 -5.61 18.25
CA LEU A 205 14.25 -6.18 17.09
C LEU A 205 13.25 -5.20 16.48
N SER A 206 12.46 -4.53 17.33
CA SER A 206 11.50 -3.52 16.89
C SER A 206 12.20 -2.35 16.19
N CYS A 207 13.34 -1.88 16.73
CA CYS A 207 14.15 -0.85 16.09
C CYS A 207 14.72 -1.31 14.74
N LEU A 208 15.28 -2.52 14.66
CA LEU A 208 15.79 -3.07 13.39
C LEU A 208 14.68 -3.20 12.35
N ALA A 209 13.50 -3.66 12.75
CA ALA A 209 12.33 -3.75 11.88
C ALA A 209 11.90 -2.37 11.35
N ALA A 210 11.88 -1.33 12.20
CA ALA A 210 11.60 0.04 11.78
C ALA A 210 12.67 0.60 10.82
N MET A 211 13.95 0.29 11.07
CA MET A 211 15.07 0.72 10.23
C MET A 211 15.02 0.17 8.81
N CYS A 212 14.66 -1.11 8.63
CA CYS A 212 14.63 -1.75 7.31
C CYS A 212 13.27 -1.66 6.59
N TYR A 213 12.26 -0.99 7.18
CA TYR A 213 10.95 -0.89 6.56
C TYR A 213 10.99 0.01 5.30
N ASN A 214 10.71 -0.58 4.13
CA ASN A 214 10.68 0.10 2.83
C ASN A 214 11.97 0.85 2.44
N ASN A 215 13.12 0.41 2.92
CA ASN A 215 14.42 1.04 2.63
C ASN A 215 15.48 0.01 2.20
N PRO A 216 15.68 -0.17 0.87
CA PRO A 216 16.64 -1.15 0.35
C PRO A 216 18.08 -0.93 0.81
N SER A 217 18.50 0.33 0.97
CA SER A 217 19.88 0.66 1.38
C SER A 217 20.15 0.23 2.81
N VAL A 218 19.28 0.62 3.75
CA VAL A 218 19.42 0.28 5.17
C VAL A 218 19.19 -1.22 5.40
N ALA A 219 18.24 -1.83 4.67
CA ALA A 219 18.03 -3.26 4.70
C ALA A 219 19.28 -4.05 4.26
N SER A 220 19.95 -3.61 3.19
CA SER A 220 21.21 -4.23 2.73
C SER A 220 22.32 -4.11 3.78
N GLU A 221 22.48 -2.93 4.39
CA GLU A 221 23.46 -2.73 5.47
C GLU A 221 23.18 -3.64 6.67
N ILE A 222 21.93 -3.73 7.13
CA ILE A 222 21.53 -4.60 8.24
C ILE A 222 21.80 -6.08 7.90
N THR A 223 21.48 -6.52 6.69
CA THR A 223 21.74 -7.90 6.24
C THR A 223 23.22 -8.24 6.25
N ASN A 224 24.09 -7.28 5.91
CA ASN A 224 25.54 -7.46 5.87
C ASN A 224 26.23 -7.23 7.21
N THR A 225 25.58 -6.56 8.15
CA THR A 225 26.09 -6.36 9.51
C THR A 225 26.24 -7.69 10.23
N GLU A 226 27.40 -7.89 10.86
CA GLU A 226 27.69 -9.06 11.69
C GLU A 226 28.26 -8.68 13.04
N TYR A 227 28.05 -9.55 14.02
CA TYR A 227 28.67 -9.45 15.33
C TYR A 227 29.11 -10.83 15.79
N LYS A 228 30.39 -10.97 16.14
CA LYS A 228 31.04 -12.26 16.46
C LYS A 228 30.81 -13.30 15.34
N ASP A 229 31.13 -12.90 14.10
CA ASP A 229 31.04 -13.71 12.87
C ASP A 229 29.63 -14.27 12.57
N ASN A 230 28.59 -13.65 13.13
CA ASN A 230 27.21 -14.06 12.90
C ASN A 230 26.37 -12.87 12.42
N LYS A 231 25.94 -12.94 11.15
CA LYS A 231 25.12 -11.91 10.51
C LYS A 231 23.79 -11.71 11.22
N VAL A 232 23.23 -10.50 11.10
CA VAL A 232 21.93 -10.17 11.72
C VAL A 232 20.82 -11.15 11.28
N PRO A 233 20.61 -11.50 9.99
CA PRO A 233 19.54 -12.43 9.60
C PRO A 233 19.63 -13.80 10.29
N ASN A 234 20.84 -14.31 10.51
CA ASN A 234 21.06 -15.57 11.21
C ASN A 234 20.68 -15.47 12.69
N HIS A 235 21.01 -14.36 13.35
CA HIS A 235 20.53 -14.09 14.70
C HIS A 235 19.00 -14.05 14.75
N LEU A 236 18.35 -13.29 13.85
CA LEU A 236 16.89 -13.20 13.77
C LEU A 236 16.25 -14.58 13.58
N ALA A 237 16.83 -15.43 12.72
CA ALA A 237 16.37 -16.80 12.46
C ALA A 237 16.41 -17.71 13.70
N THR A 238 17.22 -17.40 14.73
CA THR A 238 17.21 -18.13 16.01
C THR A 238 16.17 -17.59 16.99
N LEU A 239 15.75 -16.33 16.83
CA LEU A 239 14.81 -15.65 17.74
C LEU A 239 13.34 -15.93 17.39
N ILE A 240 13.07 -16.44 16.18
CA ILE A 240 11.75 -16.93 15.74
C ILE A 240 11.44 -18.38 16.16
N CYS A 241 12.31 -19.03 16.95
CA CYS A 241 12.09 -20.39 17.43
C CYS A 241 10.90 -20.49 18.40
N ARG A 242 10.18 -21.63 18.39
CA ARG A 242 8.94 -21.86 19.15
C ARG A 242 9.04 -21.63 20.66
N TYR A 243 10.21 -21.88 21.26
CA TYR A 243 10.44 -21.77 22.70
C TYR A 243 10.79 -20.34 23.15
N ARG A 244 10.89 -19.38 22.23
CA ARG A 244 11.08 -17.96 22.54
C ARG A 244 9.75 -17.30 22.92
N PRO A 245 9.75 -16.15 23.64
CA PRO A 245 8.54 -15.37 23.84
C PRO A 245 7.89 -14.98 22.50
N ILE A 246 6.56 -14.92 22.44
CA ILE A 246 5.83 -14.66 21.19
C ILE A 246 6.18 -13.29 20.63
N GLU A 247 6.30 -12.28 21.48
CA GLU A 247 6.65 -10.90 21.12
C GLU A 247 8.02 -10.84 20.44
N MET A 248 8.98 -11.64 20.93
CA MET A 248 10.30 -11.76 20.32
C MET A 248 10.22 -12.44 18.94
N GLN A 249 9.42 -13.49 18.81
CA GLN A 249 9.22 -14.17 17.54
C GLN A 249 8.56 -13.24 16.51
N LEU A 250 7.56 -12.45 16.93
CA LEU A 250 6.86 -11.48 16.07
C LEU A 250 7.82 -10.39 15.57
N GLU A 251 8.56 -9.74 16.47
CA GLU A 251 9.48 -8.66 16.05
C GLU A 251 10.63 -9.17 15.18
N ALA A 252 11.17 -10.36 15.46
CA ALA A 252 12.18 -10.97 14.60
C ALA A 252 11.62 -11.35 13.22
N ALA A 253 10.40 -11.92 13.16
CA ALA A 253 9.73 -12.23 11.90
C ALA A 253 9.37 -10.96 11.11
N ARG A 254 8.96 -9.89 11.78
CA ARG A 254 8.70 -8.57 11.18
C ARG A 254 9.98 -7.99 10.55
N CYS A 255 11.10 -8.05 11.27
CA CYS A 255 12.39 -7.61 10.74
C CYS A 255 12.80 -8.41 9.50
N LEU A 256 12.71 -9.75 9.53
CA LEU A 256 13.02 -10.61 8.38
C LEU A 256 12.08 -10.34 7.19
N THR A 257 10.80 -10.12 7.47
CA THR A 257 9.82 -9.73 6.46
C THR A 257 10.18 -8.40 5.80
N ASN A 258 10.55 -7.39 6.60
CA ASN A 258 10.95 -6.08 6.08
C ASN A 258 12.25 -6.16 5.25
N LEU A 259 13.24 -6.94 5.69
CA LEU A 259 14.46 -7.18 4.91
C LEU A 259 14.15 -7.83 3.56
N HIS A 260 13.24 -8.80 3.53
CA HIS A 260 12.77 -9.40 2.28
C HIS A 260 12.05 -8.38 1.39
N ARG A 261 11.07 -7.67 1.94
CA ARG A 261 10.24 -6.72 1.18
C ARG A 261 11.03 -5.51 0.67
N ALA A 262 12.14 -5.17 1.32
CA ALA A 262 13.11 -4.17 0.86
C ALA A 262 14.13 -4.74 -0.15
N GLY A 263 14.06 -6.02 -0.51
CA GLY A 263 14.93 -6.66 -1.51
C GLY A 263 16.30 -7.11 -0.99
N ALA A 264 16.55 -7.04 0.32
CA ALA A 264 17.83 -7.43 0.91
C ALA A 264 17.96 -8.95 1.15
N ILE A 265 16.83 -9.67 1.20
CA ILE A 265 16.78 -11.13 1.28
C ILE A 265 15.79 -11.63 0.23
N ALA A 266 16.19 -12.64 -0.56
CA ALA A 266 15.32 -13.21 -1.59
C ALA A 266 14.16 -14.02 -0.97
N ALA A 267 13.01 -14.10 -1.65
CA ALA A 267 11.86 -14.86 -1.17
C ALA A 267 12.17 -16.35 -0.96
N ASN A 268 12.97 -16.93 -1.87
CA ASN A 268 13.39 -18.32 -1.84
C ASN A 268 14.49 -18.63 -0.79
N ASP A 269 14.96 -17.61 -0.06
CA ASP A 269 15.92 -17.83 1.03
C ASP A 269 15.28 -18.75 2.11
N PRO A 270 15.99 -19.79 2.58
CA PRO A 270 15.48 -20.71 3.60
C PRO A 270 15.00 -20.03 4.89
N ILE A 271 15.57 -18.88 5.28
CA ILE A 271 15.15 -18.12 6.45
C ILE A 271 13.73 -17.56 6.23
N ILE A 272 13.41 -17.13 5.02
CA ILE A 272 12.08 -16.62 4.68
C ILE A 272 11.10 -17.79 4.52
N THR A 273 11.41 -18.70 3.60
CA THR A 273 10.50 -19.77 3.17
C THR A 273 10.25 -20.81 4.27
N PHE A 274 11.30 -21.27 4.96
CA PHE A 274 11.19 -22.41 5.90
C PHE A 274 11.19 -22.02 7.37
N ARG A 275 11.40 -20.73 7.70
CA ARG A 275 11.35 -20.27 9.09
C ARG A 275 10.36 -19.14 9.33
N THR A 276 10.49 -18.02 8.61
CA THR A 276 9.69 -16.82 8.85
C THR A 276 8.22 -17.05 8.54
N LEU A 277 7.90 -17.55 7.33
CA LEU A 277 6.53 -17.83 6.92
C LEU A 277 5.86 -18.87 7.84
N PRO A 278 6.45 -20.06 8.11
CA PRO A 278 5.84 -21.04 9.02
C PRO A 278 5.67 -20.52 10.45
N CYS A 279 6.58 -19.65 10.93
CA CYS A 279 6.44 -19.00 12.23
C CYS A 279 5.17 -18.14 12.28
N LEU A 280 4.98 -17.26 11.30
CA LEU A 280 3.82 -16.37 11.23
C LEU A 280 2.51 -17.15 11.09
N VAL A 281 2.47 -18.17 10.22
CA VAL A 281 1.29 -19.05 10.05
C VAL A 281 0.90 -19.73 11.37
N ARG A 282 1.88 -20.20 12.15
CA ARG A 282 1.63 -20.80 13.46
C ARG A 282 1.13 -19.78 14.48
N LEU A 283 1.65 -18.55 14.46
CA LEU A 283 1.24 -17.49 15.39
C LEU A 283 -0.17 -16.94 15.09
N CYS A 284 -0.72 -17.19 13.90
CA CYS A 284 -2.11 -16.86 13.56
C CYS A 284 -3.14 -17.79 14.23
N GLN A 285 -2.72 -18.97 14.71
CA GLN A 285 -3.61 -20.00 15.25
C GLN A 285 -4.35 -19.55 16.51
N ILE A 286 -5.55 -20.09 16.72
CA ILE A 286 -6.52 -19.67 17.76
C ILE A 286 -5.98 -19.77 19.20
N ASP A 287 -4.98 -20.62 19.44
CA ASP A 287 -4.35 -20.81 20.75
C ASP A 287 -3.56 -19.58 21.23
N ASN A 288 -3.24 -18.63 20.33
CA ASN A 288 -2.51 -17.43 20.68
C ASN A 288 -3.47 -16.27 21.03
N LEU A 289 -2.98 -15.31 21.81
CA LEU A 289 -3.72 -14.10 22.12
C LEU A 289 -4.12 -13.34 20.85
N GLU A 290 -5.32 -12.73 20.85
CA GLU A 290 -5.87 -11.99 19.71
C GLU A 290 -4.90 -10.95 19.14
N GLN A 291 -4.23 -10.18 20.00
CA GLN A 291 -3.23 -9.19 19.59
C GLN A 291 -2.03 -9.81 18.86
N HIS A 292 -1.59 -11.00 19.27
CA HIS A 292 -0.46 -11.71 18.66
C HIS A 292 -0.86 -12.29 17.31
N ARG A 293 -2.06 -12.87 17.23
CA ARG A 293 -2.64 -13.38 15.98
C ARG A 293 -2.82 -12.26 14.96
N ALA A 294 -3.34 -11.11 15.38
CA ALA A 294 -3.49 -9.92 14.53
C ALA A 294 -2.13 -9.45 13.99
N SER A 295 -1.12 -9.29 14.86
CA SER A 295 0.22 -8.88 14.43
C SER A 295 0.88 -9.91 13.51
N ALA A 296 0.67 -11.21 13.75
CA ALA A 296 1.20 -12.27 12.90
C ALA A 296 0.55 -12.25 11.51
N ALA A 297 -0.79 -12.12 11.46
CA ALA A 297 -1.56 -12.09 10.22
C ALA A 297 -1.21 -10.84 9.37
N ASP A 298 -1.05 -9.68 9.99
CA ASP A 298 -0.65 -8.45 9.30
C ASP A 298 0.77 -8.56 8.73
N THR A 299 1.71 -9.10 9.52
CA THR A 299 3.09 -9.35 9.05
C THR A 299 3.10 -10.40 7.92
N LEU A 300 2.27 -11.44 8.02
CA LEU A 300 2.13 -12.48 6.98
C LEU A 300 1.54 -11.91 5.70
N ALA A 301 0.54 -11.03 5.81
CA ALA A 301 -0.04 -10.34 4.66
C ALA A 301 1.05 -9.55 3.93
N TYR A 302 1.84 -8.78 4.67
CA TYR A 302 2.93 -8.00 4.09
C TYR A 302 4.03 -8.89 3.48
N LEU A 303 4.38 -10.01 4.12
CA LEU A 303 5.38 -10.97 3.62
C LEU A 303 4.98 -11.58 2.28
N THR A 304 3.70 -11.93 2.12
CA THR A 304 3.20 -12.68 0.97
C THR A 304 2.72 -11.78 -0.17
N GLU A 305 2.57 -10.47 0.04
CA GLU A 305 1.87 -9.55 -0.87
C GLU A 305 2.40 -9.57 -2.32
N VAL A 306 3.72 -9.68 -2.50
CA VAL A 306 4.38 -9.53 -3.81
C VAL A 306 4.95 -10.82 -4.37
N ASP A 307 4.84 -11.94 -3.66
CA ASP A 307 5.48 -13.19 -4.06
C ASP A 307 4.46 -14.33 -4.15
N SER A 308 4.24 -14.82 -5.38
CA SER A 308 3.25 -15.86 -5.64
C SER A 308 3.61 -17.21 -5.04
N ASP A 309 4.90 -17.50 -4.84
CA ASP A 309 5.31 -18.80 -4.29
C ASP A 309 5.15 -18.80 -2.77
N LEU A 310 5.47 -17.68 -2.09
CA LEU A 310 5.14 -17.52 -0.67
C LEU A 310 3.62 -17.56 -0.43
N GLN A 311 2.80 -16.99 -1.32
CA GLN A 311 1.33 -17.12 -1.26
C GLN A 311 0.90 -18.59 -1.30
N LYS A 312 1.42 -19.36 -2.27
CA LYS A 312 1.12 -20.79 -2.39
C LYS A 312 1.55 -21.55 -1.14
N ILE A 313 2.78 -21.34 -0.65
CA ILE A 313 3.32 -22.04 0.52
C ILE A 313 2.50 -21.72 1.78
N ALA A 314 2.17 -20.45 2.02
CA ALA A 314 1.33 -20.05 3.14
C ALA A 314 -0.06 -20.69 3.05
N ALA A 315 -0.62 -20.74 1.85
CA ALA A 315 -1.95 -21.28 1.63
C ALA A 315 -1.99 -22.83 1.72
N ILE A 316 -0.88 -23.56 1.61
CA ILE A 316 -0.87 -25.04 1.86
C ILE A 316 -1.40 -25.38 3.26
N SER A 317 -1.20 -24.49 4.24
CA SER A 317 -1.75 -24.69 5.58
C SER A 317 -3.26 -24.51 5.60
N ASN A 318 -4.01 -25.60 5.57
CA ASN A 318 -5.48 -25.58 5.68
C ASN A 318 -5.96 -24.91 6.97
N GLN A 319 -5.15 -24.93 8.04
CA GLN A 319 -5.46 -24.29 9.32
C GLN A 319 -5.31 -22.77 9.29
N LEU A 320 -4.59 -22.20 8.31
CA LEU A 320 -4.43 -20.75 8.21
C LEU A 320 -5.75 -20.08 7.86
N VAL A 321 -6.44 -20.59 6.82
CA VAL A 321 -7.68 -20.00 6.32
C VAL A 321 -8.76 -19.98 7.41
N SER A 322 -8.93 -21.08 8.16
CA SER A 322 -9.86 -21.12 9.29
C SER A 322 -9.47 -20.13 10.40
N ALA A 323 -8.19 -20.08 10.76
CA ALA A 323 -7.70 -19.18 11.81
C ALA A 323 -7.88 -17.69 11.45
N LEU A 324 -7.84 -17.34 10.16
CA LEU A 324 -8.12 -15.99 9.67
C LEU A 324 -9.62 -15.66 9.71
N VAL A 325 -10.51 -16.62 9.40
CA VAL A 325 -11.96 -16.41 9.58
C VAL A 325 -12.31 -16.17 11.04
N ASP A 326 -11.68 -16.90 11.97
CA ASP A 326 -11.86 -16.67 13.40
C ASP A 326 -11.46 -15.25 13.82
N LEU A 327 -10.39 -14.68 13.22
CA LEU A 327 -9.99 -13.29 13.47
C LEU A 327 -11.00 -12.27 12.94
N LEU A 328 -11.78 -12.60 11.91
CA LEU A 328 -12.86 -11.73 11.41
C LEU A 328 -14.01 -11.60 12.42
N ASN A 329 -14.15 -12.54 13.36
CA ASN A 329 -15.16 -12.51 14.42
C ASN A 329 -14.69 -11.77 15.68
N CYS A 330 -13.43 -11.36 15.75
CA CYS A 330 -12.89 -10.59 16.87
C CYS A 330 -13.43 -9.16 16.90
N GLN A 331 -13.54 -8.58 18.10
CA GLN A 331 -13.95 -7.18 18.26
C GLN A 331 -12.84 -6.22 17.81
N SER A 332 -11.57 -6.62 17.97
CA SER A 332 -10.44 -5.79 17.57
C SER A 332 -10.47 -5.45 16.09
N VAL A 333 -10.39 -4.14 15.84
CA VAL A 333 -10.23 -3.56 14.51
C VAL A 333 -8.96 -4.08 13.84
N ALA A 334 -7.85 -4.18 14.59
CA ALA A 334 -6.58 -4.68 14.08
C ALA A 334 -6.66 -6.16 13.66
N ALA A 335 -7.38 -7.00 14.42
CA ALA A 335 -7.56 -8.41 14.09
C ALA A 335 -8.33 -8.60 12.78
N ARG A 336 -9.48 -7.91 12.65
CA ARG A 336 -10.33 -7.98 11.45
C ARG A 336 -9.62 -7.44 10.22
N GLN A 337 -8.92 -6.30 10.34
CA GLN A 337 -8.10 -5.75 9.26
C GLN A 337 -7.00 -6.70 8.81
N ALA A 338 -6.23 -7.23 9.77
CA ALA A 338 -5.12 -8.13 9.48
C ALA A 338 -5.61 -9.35 8.70
N ALA A 339 -6.73 -9.96 9.14
CA ALA A 339 -7.33 -11.09 8.46
C ALA A 339 -7.73 -10.78 7.02
N PHE A 340 -8.45 -9.67 6.78
CA PHE A 340 -8.81 -9.26 5.42
C PHE A 340 -7.58 -8.97 4.54
N ARG A 341 -6.54 -8.32 5.09
CA ARG A 341 -5.27 -8.08 4.38
C ARG A 341 -4.57 -9.39 4.03
N THR A 342 -4.55 -10.36 4.93
CA THR A 342 -3.98 -11.68 4.64
C THR A 342 -4.76 -12.40 3.55
N PHE A 343 -6.09 -12.38 3.58
CA PHE A 343 -6.91 -12.96 2.50
C PHE A 343 -6.68 -12.27 1.15
N ALA A 344 -6.59 -10.93 1.15
CA ALA A 344 -6.27 -10.16 -0.06
C ALA A 344 -4.90 -10.55 -0.63
N SER A 345 -3.90 -10.70 0.23
CA SER A 345 -2.56 -11.12 -0.18
C SER A 345 -2.55 -12.54 -0.76
N LEU A 346 -3.12 -13.51 -0.04
CA LEU A 346 -3.15 -14.91 -0.47
C LEU A 346 -3.91 -15.11 -1.78
N GLY A 347 -5.02 -14.39 -1.98
CA GLY A 347 -5.86 -14.49 -3.17
C GLY A 347 -5.36 -13.68 -4.38
N ALA A 348 -4.20 -13.03 -4.30
CA ALA A 348 -3.79 -12.03 -5.29
C ALA A 348 -3.53 -12.64 -6.68
N ASN A 349 -2.79 -13.75 -6.75
CA ASN A 349 -2.23 -14.25 -8.00
C ASN A 349 -2.73 -15.64 -8.41
N ASP A 350 -3.22 -16.46 -7.49
CA ASP A 350 -3.50 -17.88 -7.73
C ASP A 350 -5.02 -18.19 -7.67
N GLU A 351 -5.55 -18.84 -8.71
CA GLU A 351 -6.98 -19.15 -8.84
C GLU A 351 -7.44 -20.22 -7.85
N ASP A 352 -6.64 -21.25 -7.61
CA ASP A 352 -7.00 -22.33 -6.70
C ASP A 352 -7.03 -21.83 -5.25
N ILE A 353 -6.12 -20.91 -4.90
CA ILE A 353 -6.15 -20.23 -3.61
C ILE A 353 -7.41 -19.38 -3.47
N ARG A 354 -7.76 -18.55 -4.48
CA ARG A 354 -9.01 -17.75 -4.44
C ARG A 354 -10.24 -18.62 -4.24
N LYS A 355 -10.35 -19.70 -5.02
CA LYS A 355 -11.47 -20.64 -4.93
C LYS A 355 -11.60 -21.21 -3.53
N ARG A 356 -10.51 -21.73 -2.97
CA ARG A 356 -10.51 -22.29 -1.61
C ARG A 356 -10.86 -21.24 -0.54
N ILE A 357 -10.37 -20.01 -0.68
CA ILE A 357 -10.73 -18.91 0.21
C ILE A 357 -12.23 -18.67 0.14
N ILE A 358 -12.80 -18.51 -1.06
CA ILE A 358 -14.24 -18.26 -1.26
C ILE A 358 -15.12 -19.41 -0.76
N ASP A 359 -14.69 -20.66 -0.97
CA ASP A 359 -15.39 -21.86 -0.52
C ASP A 359 -15.34 -22.03 1.02
N THR A 360 -14.60 -21.18 1.73
CA THR A 360 -14.54 -21.19 3.19
C THR A 360 -15.86 -20.69 3.77
N LYS A 361 -16.48 -21.53 4.61
CA LYS A 361 -17.76 -21.26 5.26
C LYS A 361 -17.77 -19.88 5.93
N CYS A 362 -18.85 -19.12 5.71
CA CYS A 362 -19.10 -17.79 6.25
C CYS A 362 -18.13 -16.67 5.80
N LEU A 363 -17.12 -16.95 4.97
CA LEU A 363 -16.19 -15.89 4.56
C LEU A 363 -16.90 -14.78 3.78
N MET A 364 -17.74 -15.13 2.80
CA MET A 364 -18.43 -14.13 1.99
C MET A 364 -19.42 -13.29 2.81
N GLU A 365 -20.05 -13.87 3.83
CA GLU A 365 -20.86 -13.13 4.80
C GLU A 365 -20.00 -12.10 5.54
N LYS A 366 -18.82 -12.51 6.02
CA LYS A 366 -17.86 -11.60 6.68
C LYS A 366 -17.35 -10.51 5.74
N VAL A 367 -17.10 -10.83 4.47
CA VAL A 367 -16.73 -9.82 3.45
C VAL A 367 -17.85 -8.80 3.32
N MET A 368 -19.10 -9.23 3.19
CA MET A 368 -20.26 -8.32 3.10
C MET A 368 -20.40 -7.43 4.34
N GLU A 369 -20.28 -8.01 5.55
CA GLU A 369 -20.24 -7.24 6.81
C GLU A 369 -19.11 -6.19 6.79
N GLY A 370 -17.91 -6.57 6.33
CA GLY A 370 -16.77 -5.66 6.21
C GLY A 370 -16.98 -4.53 5.21
N LEU A 371 -17.66 -4.77 4.08
CA LEU A 371 -17.99 -3.75 3.08
C LEU A 371 -19.00 -2.70 3.62
N GLU A 372 -19.73 -3.03 4.67
CA GLU A 372 -20.69 -2.13 5.32
C GLU A 372 -20.23 -1.63 6.70
N ASP A 373 -19.03 -2.06 7.14
CA ASP A 373 -18.49 -1.70 8.46
C ASP A 373 -18.24 -0.18 8.55
N PRO A 374 -18.71 0.51 9.62
CA PRO A 374 -18.51 1.94 9.79
C PRO A 374 -17.03 2.32 10.01
N ASN A 375 -16.18 1.37 10.43
CA ASN A 375 -14.75 1.58 10.55
C ASN A 375 -14.10 1.56 9.16
N LYS A 376 -13.61 2.74 8.74
CA LYS A 376 -13.02 2.96 7.40
C LYS A 376 -11.85 2.02 7.08
N GLU A 377 -11.07 1.62 8.07
CA GLU A 377 -9.91 0.77 7.85
C GLU A 377 -10.32 -0.70 7.64
N ILE A 378 -11.33 -1.19 8.36
CA ILE A 378 -11.95 -2.51 8.10
C ILE A 378 -12.59 -2.49 6.72
N ASN A 379 -13.35 -1.44 6.43
CA ASN A 379 -14.02 -1.26 5.15
C ASN A 379 -13.03 -1.32 3.97
N LEU A 380 -11.92 -0.57 4.07
CA LEU A 380 -10.86 -0.61 3.08
C LEU A 380 -10.22 -2.01 2.95
N ALA A 381 -9.94 -2.67 4.06
CA ALA A 381 -9.35 -4.02 4.04
C ALA A 381 -10.30 -5.04 3.39
N ALA A 382 -11.60 -4.97 3.70
CA ALA A 382 -12.64 -5.81 3.10
C ALA A 382 -12.77 -5.55 1.59
N VAL A 383 -12.76 -4.29 1.15
CA VAL A 383 -12.77 -3.93 -0.28
C VAL A 383 -11.53 -4.46 -1.00
N ARG A 384 -10.34 -4.39 -0.39
CA ARG A 384 -9.11 -4.98 -0.96
C ARG A 384 -9.18 -6.50 -1.06
N CYS A 385 -9.74 -7.15 -0.05
CA CYS A 385 -10.02 -8.58 -0.08
C CYS A 385 -10.97 -8.92 -1.24
N LEU A 386 -12.12 -8.23 -1.33
CA LEU A 386 -13.08 -8.40 -2.43
C LEU A 386 -12.43 -8.18 -3.80
N HIS A 387 -11.64 -7.11 -3.96
CA HIS A 387 -10.91 -6.84 -5.21
C HIS A 387 -10.03 -8.03 -5.58
N SER A 388 -9.31 -8.61 -4.62
CA SER A 388 -8.48 -9.78 -4.89
C SER A 388 -9.30 -11.00 -5.31
N LEU A 389 -10.37 -11.30 -4.57
CA LEU A 389 -11.23 -12.45 -4.84
C LEU A 389 -12.00 -12.30 -6.16
N SER A 390 -12.38 -11.07 -6.54
CA SER A 390 -13.10 -10.75 -7.78
C SER A 390 -12.34 -11.05 -9.06
N ARG A 391 -11.04 -11.40 -8.98
CA ARG A 391 -10.27 -11.86 -10.15
C ARG A 391 -10.67 -13.26 -10.62
N SER A 392 -11.41 -14.03 -9.80
CA SER A 392 -11.93 -15.34 -10.18
C SER A 392 -13.17 -15.22 -11.08
N VAL A 393 -12.99 -15.55 -12.37
CA VAL A 393 -14.07 -15.52 -13.38
C VAL A 393 -15.25 -16.42 -13.02
N GLN A 394 -14.98 -17.60 -12.46
CA GLN A 394 -16.04 -18.54 -12.08
C GLN A 394 -16.90 -17.95 -10.96
N GLN A 395 -16.27 -17.36 -9.95
CA GLN A 395 -16.94 -16.86 -8.75
C GLN A 395 -17.70 -15.56 -8.98
N LEU A 396 -17.27 -14.77 -9.97
CA LEU A 396 -18.02 -13.61 -10.46
C LEU A 396 -19.44 -13.97 -10.95
N ARG A 397 -19.65 -15.20 -11.46
CA ARG A 397 -20.93 -15.67 -12.03
C ARG A 397 -21.86 -16.31 -11.01
N THR A 398 -21.32 -16.85 -9.93
CA THR A 398 -22.07 -17.61 -8.93
C THR A 398 -22.10 -16.84 -7.62
N THR A 399 -21.11 -17.06 -6.76
CA THR A 399 -21.06 -16.59 -5.38
C THR A 399 -21.22 -15.09 -5.25
N PHE A 400 -20.58 -14.32 -6.13
CA PHE A 400 -20.62 -12.85 -6.04
C PHE A 400 -21.98 -12.30 -6.45
N GLN A 401 -22.67 -13.00 -7.35
CA GLN A 401 -24.05 -12.70 -7.71
C GLN A 401 -25.01 -13.09 -6.59
N ASP A 402 -24.84 -14.27 -6.00
CA ASP A 402 -25.68 -14.79 -4.92
C ASP A 402 -25.65 -13.85 -3.70
N HIS A 403 -24.48 -13.30 -3.38
CA HIS A 403 -24.32 -12.30 -2.31
C HIS A 403 -24.62 -10.86 -2.73
N SER A 404 -24.89 -10.59 -4.01
CA SER A 404 -25.13 -9.23 -4.54
C SER A 404 -24.03 -8.22 -4.14
N VAL A 405 -22.75 -8.64 -4.22
CA VAL A 405 -21.58 -7.87 -3.73
C VAL A 405 -21.45 -6.48 -4.37
N TRP A 406 -22.05 -6.28 -5.55
CA TRP A 406 -22.05 -5.02 -6.27
C TRP A 406 -22.84 -3.92 -5.54
N ARG A 407 -23.83 -4.26 -4.71
CA ARG A 407 -24.68 -3.28 -3.99
C ARG A 407 -23.88 -2.46 -2.98
N PRO A 408 -23.23 -3.05 -1.95
CA PRO A 408 -22.45 -2.28 -0.99
C PRO A 408 -21.30 -1.54 -1.68
N LEU A 409 -20.71 -2.13 -2.74
CA LEU A 409 -19.67 -1.46 -3.51
C LEU A 409 -20.17 -0.18 -4.19
N MET A 410 -21.36 -0.21 -4.80
CA MET A 410 -22.00 0.98 -5.37
C MET A 410 -22.31 2.02 -4.30
N THR A 411 -22.79 1.61 -3.12
CA THR A 411 -23.01 2.49 -1.97
C THR A 411 -21.72 3.22 -1.55
N ILE A 412 -20.61 2.50 -1.44
CA ILE A 412 -19.29 3.09 -1.11
C ILE A 412 -18.89 4.12 -2.16
N LEU A 413 -19.00 3.77 -3.45
CA LEU A 413 -18.58 4.64 -4.55
C LEU A 413 -19.41 5.92 -4.66
N LEU A 414 -20.68 5.88 -4.25
CA LEU A 414 -21.59 7.03 -4.23
C LEU A 414 -21.44 7.88 -2.94
N GLY A 415 -20.92 7.32 -1.86
CA GLY A 415 -20.85 7.91 -0.51
C GLY A 415 -19.68 8.88 -0.23
N SER A 416 -19.02 9.43 -1.26
CA SER A 416 -17.83 10.30 -1.12
C SER A 416 -16.69 9.69 -0.28
N PRO A 417 -16.12 8.54 -0.71
CA PRO A 417 -15.07 7.85 0.04
C PRO A 417 -13.71 8.58 -0.04
N SER A 418 -12.76 8.17 0.82
CA SER A 418 -11.36 8.60 0.69
C SER A 418 -10.77 8.15 -0.64
N THR A 419 -9.74 8.84 -1.13
CA THR A 419 -9.07 8.50 -2.41
C THR A 419 -8.59 7.04 -2.45
N GLU A 420 -8.08 6.53 -1.32
CA GLU A 420 -7.60 5.15 -1.20
C GLU A 420 -8.74 4.13 -1.31
N LEU A 421 -9.85 4.36 -0.59
CA LEU A 421 -11.04 3.51 -0.66
C LEU A 421 -11.70 3.60 -2.03
N LEU A 422 -11.77 4.79 -2.63
CA LEU A 422 -12.28 4.99 -3.99
C LEU A 422 -11.46 4.20 -5.01
N THR A 423 -10.13 4.20 -4.86
CA THR A 423 -9.22 3.45 -5.75
C THR A 423 -9.45 1.95 -5.61
N ALA A 424 -9.50 1.43 -4.39
CA ALA A 424 -9.72 0.00 -4.14
C ALA A 424 -11.11 -0.45 -4.64
N ALA A 425 -12.15 0.33 -4.35
CA ALA A 425 -13.52 0.01 -4.72
C ALA A 425 -13.72 0.05 -6.25
N SER A 426 -13.17 1.06 -6.92
CA SER A 426 -13.24 1.15 -8.38
C SER A 426 -12.42 0.05 -9.08
N SER A 427 -11.31 -0.42 -8.50
CA SER A 427 -10.59 -1.58 -9.03
C SER A 427 -11.38 -2.88 -8.89
N ALA A 428 -12.08 -3.10 -7.76
CA ALA A 428 -13.01 -4.23 -7.62
C ALA A 428 -14.14 -4.15 -8.66
N LEU A 429 -14.65 -2.95 -8.90
CA LEU A 429 -15.71 -2.69 -9.88
C LEU A 429 -15.27 -3.02 -11.31
N CYS A 430 -14.01 -2.76 -11.70
CA CYS A 430 -13.48 -3.16 -13.00
C CYS A 430 -13.67 -4.66 -13.29
N ASN A 431 -13.47 -5.51 -12.28
CA ASN A 431 -13.63 -6.97 -12.40
C ASN A 431 -15.11 -7.39 -12.45
N LEU A 432 -15.97 -6.71 -11.71
CA LEU A 432 -17.43 -6.93 -11.71
C LEU A 432 -18.13 -6.47 -13.00
N LEU A 433 -17.47 -5.66 -13.85
CA LEU A 433 -18.03 -5.14 -15.09
C LEU A 433 -17.61 -5.93 -16.34
N LEU A 434 -16.92 -7.05 -16.16
CA LEU A 434 -16.59 -7.97 -17.25
C LEU A 434 -17.85 -8.59 -17.85
N GLU A 435 -17.81 -8.93 -19.14
CA GLU A 435 -18.97 -9.37 -19.93
C GLU A 435 -19.79 -10.47 -19.28
N PHE A 436 -19.12 -11.45 -18.68
CA PHE A 436 -19.75 -12.61 -18.07
C PHE A 436 -20.33 -12.34 -16.68
N SER A 437 -20.15 -11.15 -16.10
CA SER A 437 -20.69 -10.84 -14.78
C SER A 437 -22.17 -10.41 -14.87
N PRO A 438 -23.09 -11.11 -14.18
CA PRO A 438 -24.50 -10.74 -14.12
C PRO A 438 -24.76 -9.40 -13.40
N ALA A 439 -23.78 -8.87 -12.67
CA ALA A 439 -23.89 -7.60 -11.95
C ALA A 439 -23.85 -6.37 -12.88
N LYS A 440 -23.43 -6.53 -14.14
CA LYS A 440 -23.28 -5.44 -15.12
C LYS A 440 -24.57 -4.64 -15.33
N GLU A 441 -25.67 -5.31 -15.65
CA GLU A 441 -26.93 -4.67 -16.01
C GLU A 441 -27.56 -3.89 -14.83
N PRO A 442 -27.68 -4.47 -13.61
CA PRO A 442 -28.14 -3.71 -12.44
C PRO A 442 -27.30 -2.45 -12.14
N MET A 443 -25.98 -2.54 -12.29
CA MET A 443 -25.10 -1.39 -12.05
C MET A 443 -25.28 -0.28 -13.09
N VAL A 444 -25.49 -0.63 -14.37
CA VAL A 444 -25.82 0.35 -15.42
C VAL A 444 -27.11 1.09 -15.08
N GLN A 445 -28.14 0.38 -14.62
CA GLN A 445 -29.42 0.96 -14.20
C GLN A 445 -29.28 1.90 -12.99
N GLN A 446 -28.32 1.65 -12.10
CA GLN A 446 -27.99 2.54 -10.97
C GLN A 446 -27.02 3.68 -11.33
N GLY A 447 -26.72 3.89 -12.61
CA GLY A 447 -25.94 5.05 -13.04
C GLY A 447 -24.42 4.89 -12.92
N VAL A 448 -23.89 3.66 -12.88
CA VAL A 448 -22.44 3.41 -12.82
C VAL A 448 -21.67 4.11 -13.95
N VAL A 449 -22.26 4.25 -15.15
CA VAL A 449 -21.62 4.92 -16.30
C VAL A 449 -21.24 6.37 -15.96
N ASN A 450 -22.14 7.12 -15.33
CA ASN A 450 -21.88 8.51 -14.94
C ASN A 450 -20.82 8.59 -13.84
N LEU A 451 -20.82 7.63 -12.92
CA LEU A 451 -19.81 7.54 -11.87
C LEU A 451 -18.42 7.32 -12.46
N LEU A 452 -18.29 6.34 -13.35
CA LEU A 452 -17.03 5.99 -13.99
C LEU A 452 -16.51 7.13 -14.88
N ALA A 453 -17.40 7.80 -15.62
CA ALA A 453 -17.04 8.99 -16.40
C ALA A 453 -16.42 10.08 -15.50
N LYS A 454 -17.00 10.34 -14.32
CA LYS A 454 -16.42 11.29 -13.34
C LYS A 454 -15.04 10.86 -12.82
N LEU A 455 -14.78 9.55 -12.68
CA LEU A 455 -13.45 9.07 -12.27
C LEU A 455 -12.37 9.40 -13.31
N THR A 456 -12.72 9.44 -14.59
CA THR A 456 -11.77 9.77 -15.67
C THR A 456 -11.22 11.20 -15.61
N SER A 457 -11.89 12.10 -14.88
CA SER A 457 -11.46 13.49 -14.70
C SER A 457 -10.71 13.72 -13.37
N LYS A 458 -10.43 12.68 -12.58
CA LYS A 458 -9.71 12.80 -11.30
C LYS A 458 -8.21 13.09 -11.51
N PRO A 459 -7.58 13.85 -10.60
CA PRO A 459 -6.15 14.15 -10.71
C PRO A 459 -5.27 12.90 -10.53
N GLU A 460 -5.74 11.88 -9.81
CA GLU A 460 -5.01 10.63 -9.59
C GLU A 460 -5.03 9.72 -10.83
N PRO A 461 -3.85 9.33 -11.37
CA PRO A 461 -3.78 8.43 -12.54
C PRO A 461 -4.46 7.07 -12.32
N SER A 462 -4.41 6.54 -11.09
CA SER A 462 -5.06 5.27 -10.73
C SER A 462 -6.58 5.33 -10.88
N LEU A 463 -7.20 6.45 -10.47
CA LEU A 463 -8.65 6.65 -10.60
C LEU A 463 -9.06 6.85 -12.05
N ARG A 464 -8.26 7.60 -12.83
CA ARG A 464 -8.52 7.73 -14.27
C ARG A 464 -8.43 6.39 -14.98
N LEU A 465 -7.39 5.61 -14.67
CA LEU A 465 -7.19 4.27 -15.19
C LEU A 465 -8.36 3.35 -14.86
N ASN A 466 -8.80 3.30 -13.59
CA ASN A 466 -9.95 2.50 -13.19
C ASN A 466 -11.23 2.95 -13.90
N GLY A 467 -11.49 4.26 -13.98
CA GLY A 467 -12.65 4.82 -14.67
C GLY A 467 -12.73 4.39 -16.12
N VAL A 468 -11.66 4.62 -16.90
CA VAL A 468 -11.64 4.27 -18.33
C VAL A 468 -11.61 2.76 -18.56
N TRP A 469 -10.94 1.99 -17.71
CA TRP A 469 -10.90 0.53 -17.82
C TRP A 469 -12.28 -0.09 -17.53
N ALA A 470 -12.98 0.38 -16.49
CA ALA A 470 -14.34 -0.05 -16.21
C ALA A 470 -15.30 0.30 -17.36
N LEU A 471 -15.18 1.49 -17.95
CA LEU A 471 -15.97 1.86 -19.14
C LEU A 471 -15.63 0.99 -20.35
N MET A 472 -14.36 0.66 -20.56
CA MET A 472 -13.91 -0.25 -21.62
C MET A 472 -14.56 -1.64 -21.47
N ASN A 473 -14.58 -2.19 -20.24
CA ASN A 473 -15.23 -3.46 -19.94
C ASN A 473 -16.75 -3.38 -20.16
N LEU A 474 -17.37 -2.27 -19.76
CA LEU A 474 -18.80 -2.02 -20.01
C LEU A 474 -19.14 -1.98 -21.50
N ALA A 475 -18.29 -1.36 -22.33
CA ALA A 475 -18.51 -1.22 -23.76
C ALA A 475 -18.34 -2.55 -24.53
N PHE A 476 -17.59 -3.51 -23.98
CA PHE A 476 -17.37 -4.81 -24.61
C PHE A 476 -18.69 -5.59 -24.67
N GLN A 477 -19.05 -6.04 -25.88
CA GLN A 477 -20.31 -6.72 -26.21
C GLN A 477 -21.57 -6.06 -25.64
N ALA A 478 -21.55 -4.73 -25.45
CA ALA A 478 -22.70 -3.99 -24.92
C ALA A 478 -23.73 -3.70 -26.01
N GLU A 479 -24.98 -3.50 -25.61
CA GLU A 479 -26.01 -2.93 -26.46
C GLU A 479 -25.67 -1.49 -26.88
N GLN A 480 -26.18 -1.08 -28.04
CA GLN A 480 -25.98 0.27 -28.60
C GLN A 480 -26.35 1.39 -27.62
N ARG A 481 -27.39 1.18 -26.80
CA ARG A 481 -27.85 2.12 -25.77
C ARG A 481 -26.74 2.41 -24.76
N VAL A 482 -26.06 1.39 -24.25
CA VAL A 482 -25.00 1.53 -23.25
C VAL A 482 -23.80 2.25 -23.84
N LYS A 483 -23.41 1.93 -25.08
CA LYS A 483 -22.31 2.61 -25.78
C LYS A 483 -22.58 4.10 -25.99
N SER A 484 -23.81 4.42 -26.39
CA SER A 484 -24.26 5.80 -26.56
C SER A 484 -24.25 6.55 -25.22
N GLN A 485 -24.69 5.89 -24.14
CA GLN A 485 -24.62 6.47 -22.79
C GLN A 485 -23.19 6.75 -22.35
N ILE A 486 -22.24 5.83 -22.60
CA ILE A 486 -20.82 6.03 -22.26
C ILE A 486 -20.25 7.26 -22.96
N LEU A 487 -20.47 7.40 -24.26
CA LEU A 487 -19.99 8.56 -25.02
C LEU A 487 -20.62 9.87 -24.54
N ASN A 488 -21.94 9.88 -24.32
CA ASN A 488 -22.64 11.06 -23.82
C ASN A 488 -22.16 11.47 -22.42
N SER A 489 -21.88 10.51 -21.54
CA SER A 489 -21.40 10.77 -20.18
C SER A 489 -19.95 11.24 -20.13
N LEU A 490 -19.08 10.73 -21.01
CA LEU A 490 -17.68 11.17 -21.10
C LEU A 490 -17.55 12.55 -21.75
N GLY A 491 -18.25 12.75 -22.87
CA GLY A 491 -18.04 13.91 -23.75
C GLY A 491 -16.74 13.83 -24.53
N THR A 492 -16.71 14.52 -25.68
CA THR A 492 -15.57 14.50 -26.61
C THR A 492 -14.30 15.06 -25.99
N ASP A 493 -14.39 16.15 -25.22
CA ASP A 493 -13.24 16.82 -24.62
C ASP A 493 -12.51 15.94 -23.61
N GLN A 494 -13.24 15.12 -22.86
CA GLN A 494 -12.63 14.18 -21.93
C GLN A 494 -11.94 13.03 -22.67
N ILE A 495 -12.51 12.53 -23.78
CA ILE A 495 -11.87 11.51 -24.61
C ILE A 495 -10.52 12.00 -25.13
N PHE A 496 -10.45 13.23 -25.66
CA PHE A 496 -9.18 13.82 -26.10
C PHE A 496 -8.18 14.00 -24.96
N ARG A 497 -8.63 14.44 -23.78
CA ARG A 497 -7.76 14.52 -22.59
C ARG A 497 -7.19 13.16 -22.19
N LEU A 498 -7.97 12.09 -22.30
CA LEU A 498 -7.52 10.73 -22.01
C LEU A 498 -6.58 10.16 -23.08
N LEU A 499 -6.79 10.51 -24.35
CA LEU A 499 -5.88 10.16 -25.45
C LEU A 499 -4.53 10.91 -25.37
N ALA A 500 -4.51 12.05 -24.69
CA ALA A 500 -3.30 12.82 -24.39
C ALA A 500 -2.76 12.58 -22.96
N ASP A 501 -3.27 11.57 -22.24
CA ASP A 501 -2.85 11.31 -20.85
C ASP A 501 -1.37 10.89 -20.78
N PRO A 502 -0.58 11.45 -19.86
CA PRO A 502 0.81 11.05 -19.68
C PRO A 502 0.97 9.60 -19.20
N ASP A 503 -0.04 9.01 -18.55
CA ASP A 503 -0.01 7.60 -18.17
C ASP A 503 -0.42 6.72 -19.37
N THR A 504 0.56 6.01 -19.93
CA THR A 504 0.36 5.13 -21.09
C THR A 504 -0.68 4.03 -20.86
N ARG A 505 -0.93 3.64 -19.60
CA ARG A 505 -1.97 2.67 -19.26
C ARG A 505 -3.36 3.28 -19.44
N VAL A 506 -3.53 4.56 -19.11
CA VAL A 506 -4.79 5.30 -19.33
C VAL A 506 -5.03 5.43 -20.83
N LEU A 507 -4.03 5.86 -21.59
CA LEU A 507 -4.09 5.94 -23.05
C LEU A 507 -4.48 4.59 -23.68
N MET A 508 -3.80 3.50 -23.29
CA MET A 508 -4.05 2.16 -23.81
C MET A 508 -5.50 1.71 -23.55
N LYS A 509 -6.03 1.93 -22.33
CA LYS A 509 -7.42 1.58 -22.00
C LYS A 509 -8.43 2.50 -22.68
N THR A 510 -8.07 3.75 -22.96
CA THR A 510 -8.90 4.68 -23.73
C THR A 510 -9.04 4.22 -25.18
N LEU A 511 -7.95 3.81 -25.82
CA LEU A 511 -8.00 3.22 -27.16
C LEU A 511 -8.81 1.92 -27.18
N GLY A 512 -8.64 1.07 -26.17
CA GLY A 512 -9.47 -0.12 -25.99
C GLY A 512 -10.96 0.21 -25.85
N LEU A 513 -11.30 1.26 -25.11
CA LEU A 513 -12.68 1.74 -24.99
C LEU A 513 -13.23 2.17 -26.35
N ILE A 514 -12.51 3.03 -27.08
CA ILE A 514 -12.94 3.51 -28.41
C ILE A 514 -13.13 2.31 -29.35
N ARG A 515 -12.19 1.37 -29.37
CA ARG A 515 -12.26 0.14 -30.16
C ARG A 515 -13.54 -0.65 -29.87
N ASN A 516 -13.91 -0.78 -28.59
CA ASN A 516 -15.13 -1.47 -28.17
C ASN A 516 -16.40 -0.66 -28.52
N LEU A 517 -16.33 0.67 -28.53
CA LEU A 517 -17.46 1.52 -28.92
C LEU A 517 -17.76 1.40 -30.42
N VAL A 518 -16.73 1.35 -31.28
CA VAL A 518 -16.88 1.22 -32.74
C VAL A 518 -17.00 -0.24 -33.24
N SER A 519 -17.54 -1.14 -32.43
CA SER A 519 -17.72 -2.57 -32.76
C SER A 519 -18.96 -3.12 -32.06
N PRO A 520 -19.67 -4.16 -32.56
CA PRO A 520 -19.56 -4.76 -33.89
C PRO A 520 -20.11 -3.84 -34.99
N ARG A 521 -20.01 -4.27 -36.25
CA ARG A 521 -20.35 -3.51 -37.47
C ARG A 521 -21.62 -2.64 -37.38
N PRO A 522 -22.79 -3.11 -36.89
CA PRO A 522 -24.00 -2.27 -36.80
C PRO A 522 -23.82 -1.04 -35.90
N HIS A 523 -23.01 -1.16 -34.86
CA HIS A 523 -22.71 -0.06 -33.94
C HIS A 523 -21.67 0.89 -34.53
N THR A 524 -20.72 0.38 -35.32
CA THR A 524 -19.69 1.18 -36.00
C THR A 524 -20.30 2.31 -36.81
N ASP A 525 -21.27 2.00 -37.68
CA ASP A 525 -21.90 3.01 -38.55
C ASP A 525 -22.66 4.06 -37.75
N THR A 526 -23.41 3.64 -36.73
CA THR A 526 -24.15 4.56 -35.87
C THR A 526 -23.21 5.48 -35.08
N MET A 527 -22.11 4.94 -34.54
CA MET A 527 -21.12 5.68 -33.76
C MET A 527 -20.35 6.67 -34.61
N MET A 528 -19.94 6.27 -35.82
CA MET A 528 -19.23 7.15 -36.75
C MET A 528 -20.14 8.23 -37.34
N ALA A 529 -21.44 7.96 -37.52
CA ALA A 529 -22.39 9.00 -37.93
C ALA A 529 -22.53 10.12 -36.89
N LEU A 530 -22.44 9.81 -35.60
CA LEU A 530 -22.59 10.80 -34.51
C LEU A 530 -21.27 11.47 -34.12
N HIS A 531 -20.16 10.72 -34.13
CA HIS A 531 -18.88 11.15 -33.53
C HIS A 531 -17.67 10.89 -34.44
N GLY A 532 -17.88 10.59 -35.72
CA GLY A 532 -16.81 10.14 -36.62
C GLY A 532 -15.66 11.13 -36.75
N VAL A 533 -15.95 12.44 -36.80
CA VAL A 533 -14.91 13.48 -36.89
C VAL A 533 -13.98 13.42 -35.68
N GLN A 534 -14.54 13.37 -34.47
CA GLN A 534 -13.76 13.38 -33.23
C GLN A 534 -13.00 12.07 -33.03
N ILE A 535 -13.62 10.93 -33.36
CA ILE A 535 -12.94 9.62 -33.29
C ILE A 535 -11.75 9.60 -34.26
N MET A 536 -11.92 10.07 -35.50
CA MET A 536 -10.81 10.12 -36.48
C MET A 536 -9.70 11.05 -36.03
N GLN A 537 -10.01 12.24 -35.51
CA GLN A 537 -9.02 13.17 -34.95
C GLN A 537 -8.22 12.52 -33.81
N GLY A 538 -8.89 11.83 -32.89
CA GLY A 538 -8.23 11.13 -31.79
C GLY A 538 -7.32 9.99 -32.26
N VAL A 539 -7.74 9.24 -33.28
CA VAL A 539 -6.91 8.20 -33.91
C VAL A 539 -5.69 8.81 -34.59
N VAL A 540 -5.86 9.89 -35.37
CA VAL A 540 -4.76 10.59 -36.04
C VAL A 540 -3.73 11.10 -35.03
N LEU A 541 -4.19 11.74 -33.94
CA LEU A 541 -3.32 12.22 -32.86
C LEU A 541 -2.38 11.12 -32.35
N VAL A 542 -2.89 9.91 -32.13
CA VAL A 542 -2.10 8.76 -31.65
C VAL A 542 -1.18 8.19 -32.73
N LEU A 543 -1.62 8.15 -34.00
CA LEU A 543 -0.78 7.63 -35.09
C LEU A 543 0.38 8.56 -35.43
N GLU A 544 0.21 9.87 -35.26
CA GLU A 544 1.24 10.89 -35.46
C GLU A 544 2.16 11.06 -34.26
N GLY A 545 1.65 10.80 -33.05
CA GLY A 545 2.41 10.92 -31.81
C GLY A 545 3.63 9.98 -31.71
N PRO A 546 4.62 10.31 -30.85
CA PRO A 546 5.81 9.51 -30.62
C PRO A 546 5.53 8.32 -29.69
N HIS A 547 4.53 7.51 -30.05
CA HIS A 547 4.09 6.35 -29.27
C HIS A 547 4.73 5.05 -29.76
N ALA A 548 4.87 4.09 -28.83
CA ALA A 548 5.34 2.76 -29.13
C ALA A 548 4.40 2.01 -30.11
N PRO A 549 4.91 1.04 -30.89
CA PRO A 549 4.12 0.30 -31.86
C PRO A 549 2.83 -0.32 -31.29
N GLU A 550 2.84 -0.80 -30.07
CA GLU A 550 1.69 -1.46 -29.42
C GLU A 550 0.53 -0.49 -29.17
N ILE A 551 0.82 0.79 -28.92
CA ILE A 551 -0.20 1.84 -28.77
C ILE A 551 -0.79 2.18 -30.13
N LYS A 552 0.07 2.35 -31.15
CA LYS A 552 -0.33 2.64 -32.53
C LYS A 552 -1.15 1.49 -33.13
N GLU A 553 -0.83 0.26 -32.77
CA GLU A 553 -1.60 -0.93 -33.13
C GLU A 553 -3.06 -0.82 -32.67
N GLN A 554 -3.33 -0.32 -31.47
CA GLN A 554 -4.71 -0.13 -31.00
C GLN A 554 -5.45 0.92 -31.82
N ALA A 555 -4.78 2.01 -32.21
CA ALA A 555 -5.35 3.02 -33.12
C ALA A 555 -5.65 2.42 -34.51
N LEU A 556 -4.77 1.58 -35.05
CA LEU A 556 -5.00 0.85 -36.30
C LEU A 556 -6.14 -0.17 -36.17
N CYS A 557 -6.31 -0.82 -35.01
CA CYS A 557 -7.45 -1.71 -34.75
C CYS A 557 -8.78 -0.95 -34.78
N ILE A 558 -8.81 0.28 -34.28
CA ILE A 558 -9.98 1.17 -34.39
C ILE A 558 -10.28 1.46 -35.87
N LEU A 559 -9.27 1.82 -36.66
CA LEU A 559 -9.45 2.00 -38.11
C LEU A 559 -9.91 0.73 -38.82
N GLY A 560 -9.41 -0.44 -38.40
CA GLY A 560 -9.85 -1.73 -38.92
C GLY A 560 -11.34 -2.00 -38.68
N ASN A 561 -11.86 -1.62 -37.50
CA ASN A 561 -13.29 -1.70 -37.19
C ASN A 561 -14.10 -0.68 -38.01
N ILE A 562 -13.61 0.57 -38.13
CA ILE A 562 -14.25 1.61 -38.93
C ILE A 562 -14.32 1.21 -40.41
N ALA A 563 -13.26 0.61 -40.95
CA ALA A 563 -13.20 0.10 -42.32
C ALA A 563 -14.23 -1.01 -42.60
N ASP A 564 -14.61 -1.79 -41.57
CA ASP A 564 -15.62 -2.84 -41.67
C ASP A 564 -17.06 -2.27 -41.78
N GLY A 565 -17.32 -1.10 -41.20
CA GLY A 565 -18.64 -0.43 -41.25
C GLY A 565 -19.01 0.07 -42.64
N GLU A 566 -20.30 0.05 -42.97
CA GLU A 566 -20.82 0.32 -44.31
C GLU A 566 -20.54 1.74 -44.81
N ARG A 567 -20.88 2.73 -43.98
CA ARG A 567 -20.66 4.18 -44.20
C ARG A 567 -19.46 4.69 -43.40
N ALA A 568 -19.16 4.04 -42.28
CA ALA A 568 -18.04 4.40 -41.41
C ALA A 568 -16.70 4.46 -42.17
N ARG A 569 -16.47 3.53 -43.11
CA ARG A 569 -15.25 3.48 -43.94
C ARG A 569 -15.01 4.73 -44.77
N ASP A 570 -16.05 5.50 -45.09
CA ASP A 570 -15.91 6.72 -45.89
C ASP A 570 -15.10 7.79 -45.15
N HIS A 571 -15.12 7.78 -43.82
CA HIS A 571 -14.24 8.63 -43.00
C HIS A 571 -12.74 8.32 -43.21
N ILE A 572 -12.41 7.09 -43.58
CA ILE A 572 -11.03 6.69 -43.91
C ILE A 572 -10.76 7.02 -45.38
N MET A 573 -11.63 6.62 -46.29
CA MET A 573 -11.43 6.79 -47.74
C MET A 573 -11.38 8.26 -48.17
N SER A 574 -12.05 9.16 -47.43
CA SER A 574 -12.00 10.62 -47.67
C SER A 574 -10.77 11.30 -47.04
N ASN A 575 -10.04 10.63 -46.16
CA ASN A 575 -8.89 11.19 -45.46
C ASN A 575 -7.56 10.66 -46.06
N GLU A 576 -6.94 11.47 -46.91
CA GLU A 576 -5.72 11.09 -47.62
C GLU A 576 -4.52 10.84 -46.69
N ASP A 577 -4.39 11.61 -45.60
CA ASP A 577 -3.29 11.47 -44.64
C ASP A 577 -3.38 10.16 -43.88
N VAL A 578 -4.59 9.76 -43.47
CA VAL A 578 -4.83 8.45 -42.83
C VAL A 578 -4.51 7.31 -43.79
N LEU A 579 -4.91 7.42 -45.06
CA LEU A 579 -4.59 6.39 -46.07
C LEU A 579 -3.08 6.26 -46.29
N LYS A 580 -2.36 7.38 -46.45
CA LYS A 580 -0.89 7.37 -46.58
C LYS A 580 -0.25 6.71 -45.36
N LYS A 581 -0.71 7.08 -44.15
CA LYS A 581 -0.19 6.52 -42.90
C LYS A 581 -0.44 5.01 -42.79
N LEU A 582 -1.62 4.54 -43.18
CA LEU A 582 -1.95 3.11 -43.23
C LEU A 582 -0.99 2.36 -44.17
N ILE A 583 -0.71 2.94 -45.34
CA ILE A 583 0.20 2.36 -46.33
C ILE A 583 1.64 2.35 -45.83
N ASP A 584 2.11 3.43 -45.22
CA ASP A 584 3.44 3.48 -44.59
C ASP A 584 3.60 2.37 -43.56
N TYR A 585 2.59 2.17 -42.71
CA TYR A 585 2.62 1.13 -41.67
C TYR A 585 2.59 -0.31 -42.22
N MET A 586 2.14 -0.54 -43.46
CA MET A 586 2.28 -1.87 -44.10
C MET A 586 3.74 -2.27 -44.31
N THR A 587 4.65 -1.30 -44.43
CA THR A 587 6.09 -1.55 -44.66
C THR A 587 6.94 -1.26 -43.42
N HIS A 588 6.31 -0.92 -42.29
CA HIS A 588 7.00 -0.57 -41.07
C HIS A 588 7.74 -1.78 -40.45
N PRO A 589 8.90 -1.61 -39.79
CA PRO A 589 9.65 -2.73 -39.20
C PRO A 589 8.90 -3.54 -38.15
N ALA A 590 7.98 -2.91 -37.41
CA ALA A 590 7.16 -3.56 -36.39
C ALA A 590 6.03 -4.39 -37.01
N LEU A 591 6.08 -5.71 -36.79
CA LEU A 591 5.14 -6.68 -37.37
C LEU A 591 3.66 -6.41 -37.00
N CYS A 592 3.38 -6.01 -35.77
CA CYS A 592 2.02 -5.72 -35.31
C CYS A 592 1.36 -4.58 -36.10
N LEU A 593 2.14 -3.58 -36.52
CA LEU A 593 1.67 -2.47 -37.35
C LEU A 593 1.41 -2.94 -38.79
N GLN A 594 2.28 -3.79 -39.34
CA GLN A 594 2.07 -4.39 -40.66
C GLN A 594 0.78 -5.22 -40.68
N GLU A 595 0.62 -6.14 -39.74
CA GLU A 595 -0.51 -7.06 -39.66
C GLU A 595 -1.85 -6.33 -39.50
N THR A 596 -1.87 -5.24 -38.71
CA THR A 596 -3.09 -4.46 -38.46
C THR A 596 -3.41 -3.50 -39.61
N SER A 597 -2.39 -2.93 -40.26
CA SER A 597 -2.57 -2.09 -41.45
C SER A 597 -3.10 -2.93 -42.63
N VAL A 598 -2.52 -4.10 -42.86
CA VAL A 598 -3.00 -5.05 -43.89
C VAL A 598 -4.45 -5.49 -43.59
N PHE A 599 -4.80 -5.70 -42.32
CA PHE A 599 -6.18 -6.00 -41.93
C PHE A 599 -7.14 -4.85 -42.27
N CYS A 600 -6.76 -3.60 -41.99
CA CYS A 600 -7.56 -2.44 -42.34
C CYS A 600 -7.74 -2.31 -43.86
N ILE A 601 -6.66 -2.46 -44.64
CA ILE A 601 -6.68 -2.46 -46.10
C ILE A 601 -7.60 -3.55 -46.65
N ASN A 602 -7.54 -4.77 -46.10
CA ASN A 602 -8.42 -5.86 -46.50
C ASN A 602 -9.90 -5.51 -46.29
N ASN A 603 -10.25 -4.85 -45.18
CA ASN A 603 -11.62 -4.42 -44.91
C ASN A 603 -12.06 -3.32 -45.88
N LEU A 604 -11.21 -2.32 -46.14
CA LEU A 604 -11.51 -1.26 -47.12
C LEU A 604 -11.70 -1.80 -48.54
N ALA A 605 -10.89 -2.79 -48.93
CA ALA A 605 -10.89 -3.39 -50.26
C ALA A 605 -11.94 -4.51 -50.44
N ARG A 606 -12.73 -4.82 -49.40
CA ARG A 606 -13.65 -5.97 -49.43
C ARG A 606 -14.61 -5.92 -50.62
N LYS A 607 -14.65 -7.01 -51.39
CA LYS A 607 -15.56 -7.19 -52.53
C LYS A 607 -17.02 -7.33 -52.09
N GLY A 608 -17.94 -7.03 -53.03
CA GLY A 608 -19.38 -7.25 -52.85
C GLY A 608 -20.11 -6.20 -52.03
N GLU A 609 -19.41 -5.14 -51.58
CA GLU A 609 -20.00 -4.03 -50.85
C GLU A 609 -20.16 -2.79 -51.74
N PRO A 610 -21.15 -1.91 -51.47
CA PRO A 610 -21.33 -0.66 -52.21
C PRO A 610 -20.03 0.15 -52.28
N GLY A 611 -19.67 0.64 -53.47
CA GLY A 611 -18.44 1.42 -53.70
C GLY A 611 -17.13 0.64 -53.66
N ALA A 612 -17.15 -0.71 -53.57
CA ALA A 612 -15.93 -1.51 -53.47
C ALA A 612 -14.95 -1.29 -54.63
N MET A 613 -15.44 -1.20 -55.87
CA MET A 613 -14.59 -1.02 -57.05
C MET A 613 -13.83 0.31 -57.03
N GLU A 614 -14.49 1.40 -56.62
CA GLU A 614 -13.88 2.72 -56.48
C GLU A 614 -12.79 2.72 -55.40
N ARG A 615 -13.09 2.11 -54.24
CA ARG A 615 -12.09 1.98 -53.15
C ARG A 615 -10.89 1.14 -53.59
N GLN A 616 -11.12 0.02 -54.26
CA GLN A 616 -10.06 -0.84 -54.77
C GLN A 616 -9.17 -0.11 -55.78
N ASN A 617 -9.77 0.63 -56.72
CA ASN A 617 -9.01 1.41 -57.71
C ASN A 617 -8.17 2.50 -57.03
N ARG A 618 -8.74 3.23 -56.06
CA ARG A 618 -7.99 4.23 -55.29
C ARG A 618 -6.81 3.61 -54.54
N LEU A 619 -7.00 2.48 -53.87
CA LEU A 619 -5.90 1.79 -53.18
C LEU A 619 -4.85 1.24 -54.17
N LYS A 620 -5.26 0.80 -55.36
CA LYS A 620 -4.34 0.40 -56.45
C LYS A 620 -3.47 1.58 -56.90
N GLU A 621 -4.08 2.75 -57.14
CA GLU A 621 -3.38 3.98 -57.52
C GLU A 621 -2.37 4.44 -56.46
N MET A 622 -2.67 4.20 -55.18
CA MET A 622 -1.75 4.48 -54.06
C MET A 622 -0.66 3.41 -53.87
N GLY A 623 -0.55 2.41 -54.76
CA GLY A 623 0.54 1.43 -54.76
C GLY A 623 0.38 0.25 -53.79
N VAL A 624 -0.81 0.09 -53.17
CA VAL A 624 -1.06 -0.96 -52.16
C VAL A 624 -0.80 -2.37 -52.71
N VAL A 625 -1.17 -2.64 -53.97
CA VAL A 625 -1.00 -3.97 -54.58
C VAL A 625 0.48 -4.36 -54.68
N ASN A 626 1.36 -3.41 -55.03
CA ASN A 626 2.80 -3.67 -55.11
C ASN A 626 3.37 -4.01 -53.73
N ILE A 627 2.95 -3.27 -52.70
CA ILE A 627 3.37 -3.53 -51.31
C ILE A 627 2.90 -4.92 -50.86
N LEU A 628 1.64 -5.29 -51.14
CA LEU A 628 1.13 -6.63 -50.82
C LEU A 628 1.94 -7.72 -51.51
N GLN A 629 2.29 -7.56 -52.79
CA GLN A 629 3.14 -8.52 -53.51
C GLN A 629 4.53 -8.64 -52.91
N THR A 630 5.16 -7.51 -52.56
CA THR A 630 6.46 -7.52 -51.86
C THR A 630 6.34 -8.27 -50.54
N LEU A 631 5.35 -7.93 -49.70
CA LEU A 631 5.13 -8.61 -48.42
C LEU A 631 4.85 -10.11 -48.58
N MET A 632 4.13 -10.54 -49.62
CA MET A 632 3.94 -11.99 -49.88
C MET A 632 5.27 -12.72 -50.11
N SER A 633 6.26 -12.06 -50.70
CA SER A 633 7.58 -12.64 -50.98
C SER A 633 8.56 -12.54 -49.80
N THR A 634 8.41 -11.54 -48.93
CA THR A 634 9.37 -11.24 -47.85
C THR A 634 8.89 -11.61 -46.45
N SER A 635 7.62 -11.97 -46.27
CA SER A 635 7.05 -12.25 -44.95
C SER A 635 7.48 -13.61 -44.41
N ASN A 636 8.23 -13.60 -43.30
CA ASN A 636 8.57 -14.82 -42.55
C ASN A 636 7.48 -15.22 -41.52
N SER A 637 6.52 -14.33 -41.23
CA SER A 637 5.37 -14.62 -40.35
C SER A 637 4.24 -15.27 -41.14
N GLN A 638 3.83 -16.48 -40.73
CA GLN A 638 2.70 -17.19 -41.34
C GLN A 638 1.39 -16.41 -41.19
N THR A 639 1.20 -15.71 -40.07
CA THR A 639 0.02 -14.87 -39.82
C THR A 639 -0.03 -13.69 -40.79
N LEU A 640 1.07 -12.95 -40.93
CA LEU A 640 1.15 -11.84 -41.86
C LEU A 640 0.97 -12.33 -43.30
N TYR A 641 1.66 -13.40 -43.71
CA TYR A 641 1.52 -13.97 -45.04
C TYR A 641 0.06 -14.32 -45.37
N SER A 642 -0.65 -14.97 -44.45
CA SER A 642 -2.06 -15.31 -44.61
C SER A 642 -2.92 -14.05 -44.81
N ARG A 643 -2.75 -13.03 -43.95
CA ARG A 643 -3.50 -11.75 -44.05
C ARG A 643 -3.20 -11.03 -45.36
N VAL A 644 -1.94 -10.97 -45.78
CA VAL A 644 -1.51 -10.35 -47.02
C VAL A 644 -2.12 -11.08 -48.22
N LYS A 645 -2.13 -12.42 -48.23
CA LYS A 645 -2.75 -13.22 -49.28
C LYS A 645 -4.26 -12.94 -49.38
N THR A 646 -4.96 -12.88 -48.25
CA THR A 646 -6.39 -12.53 -48.21
C THR A 646 -6.63 -11.11 -48.73
N ALA A 647 -5.85 -10.13 -48.28
CA ALA A 647 -5.94 -8.76 -48.76
C ALA A 647 -5.67 -8.66 -50.28
N HIS A 648 -4.64 -9.34 -50.78
CA HIS A 648 -4.29 -9.35 -52.19
C HIS A 648 -5.40 -9.94 -53.06
N SER A 649 -6.07 -11.01 -52.59
CA SER A 649 -7.20 -11.59 -53.33
C SER A 649 -8.38 -10.65 -53.54
N GLN A 650 -8.54 -9.61 -52.70
CA GLN A 650 -9.58 -8.61 -52.89
C GLN A 650 -9.37 -7.79 -54.19
N PHE A 651 -8.14 -7.69 -54.69
CA PHE A 651 -7.80 -6.87 -55.86
C PHE A 651 -7.75 -7.64 -57.19
N LEU A 652 -7.83 -8.98 -57.13
CA LEU A 652 -7.85 -9.85 -58.31
C LEU A 652 -9.24 -9.84 -58.94
N ASN A 653 -9.33 -9.96 -60.26
CA ASN A 653 -10.62 -10.12 -60.93
C ASN A 653 -11.23 -11.47 -60.52
N ASP A 654 -12.54 -11.51 -60.28
CA ASP A 654 -13.25 -12.78 -60.13
C ASP A 654 -13.20 -13.50 -61.49
N VAL A 655 -12.57 -14.67 -61.53
CA VAL A 655 -12.53 -15.54 -62.72
C VAL A 655 -13.83 -16.30 -62.83
#